data_AF-A0A3Q1CCY8-F1
#
_entry.id   AF-A0A3Q1CCY8-F1
#
_cell.length_a   1.000
_cell.length_b   1.000
_cell.length_c   1.000
_cell.angle_alpha   90.00
_cell.angle_beta   90.00
_cell.angle_gamma   90.00
#
_symmetry.space_group_name_H-M   'P 1'
#
loop_
_entity.id
_entity.type
_entity.pdbx_description
1 polymer ?
#
loop_
_entity_poly.entity_id
_entity_poly.type
_entity_poly.pdbx_seq_one_letter_code
_entity_poly.pdbx_strand_id
1 'polypeptide(L)'
;MTSHVKLRKERVSVVDYDTQIKEVRCQLVDQLKVLDLQLEQKSQQLQDLTDYLRRRGEIESEYARSLEKLAERFTSRIKSSHSVAQVWLALLSQTRQESRDHNGLSESCSNFLIQPLTYCLEYTQRLAKKSKDICTQLQDGLLKVTTELQTAWRTYYQYHSDYVAAEGKLREAEKQEEKHKQSAAKKLERLIEKRQGKVQEIHLKCSKARNDYLLNLAAANSSMNKYYLQDISTLIDCADVGYHLSLDRVMQAYLSRRWRAQQNLSTGLQQLQGAVSGLDQSQDRDTLLQDHYNTFSMPLRFPYQPHDGDQVSEVSAACEMRCELETRFKQIQTRLKAVTQETEESKSSVQSSLLEVISDDDLELSSGSGSSHDGSTENLNMKPSVARRRASLQEIENLYFTKVKEYLVGSSLVSKLQAKHDLLKVAVEKGKTPAFSVRVRRNHSSANLLHNHKLFNGDMLSFIQASGQQIPVVVESCIRFINLNGLHHEGIFRVPGSQMEVNNLRDAFERGEDPLAERWYDLDSVAGVLKLYFRGLENPLFPMDSTSQLLEHAQIKNESERAAQLKSVISSYPDPVIIVMRYLFAFLHHVSQYSDENMMQPYNLAVCFGPSLVRGAQDEDVVTLQPQINALVKGIILQHESIFPGQDEVQGPVYEKCMTLEQDDWYGEERFDPQIDACTCHLCLTDDMMELKNILVCFATDLETGSSADNRTRNRPRANSSGCMDHSRLAAGPAGGGLTSGGKLMLQFPVGPQCKPRRMHSPGYVYRE
;
A
#
# COMPACT_ATOMS: atom_id res chain seq x y z
N MET A 1 -38.90 -39.19 -60.45
CA MET A 1 -39.50 -40.50 -60.73
C MET A 1 -40.64 -40.29 -61.71
N THR A 2 -40.52 -40.86 -62.90
CA THR A 2 -41.52 -40.88 -63.97
C THR A 2 -42.64 -41.86 -63.64
N SER A 3 -43.89 -41.42 -63.63
CA SER A 3 -45.04 -42.34 -63.64
C SER A 3 -46.18 -41.82 -64.54
N HIS A 4 -46.31 -42.53 -65.66
CA HIS A 4 -47.51 -42.79 -66.47
C HIS A 4 -48.76 -41.91 -66.25
N VAL A 5 -48.98 -40.99 -67.19
CA VAL A 5 -50.28 -40.35 -67.44
C VAL A 5 -51.23 -41.39 -68.04
N LYS A 6 -52.16 -41.90 -67.21
CA LYS A 6 -53.41 -42.49 -67.70
C LYS A 6 -54.33 -41.34 -68.11
N LEU A 7 -54.64 -41.25 -69.41
CA LEU A 7 -55.71 -40.41 -69.97
C LEU A 7 -57.06 -40.82 -69.34
N ARG A 8 -57.38 -40.27 -68.18
CA ARG A 8 -58.75 -40.20 -67.68
C ARG A 8 -59.44 -39.11 -68.47
N LYS A 9 -60.49 -39.50 -69.19
CA LYS A 9 -61.49 -38.62 -69.80
C LYS A 9 -62.16 -37.84 -68.66
N GLU A 10 -61.52 -36.77 -68.20
CA GLU A 10 -62.08 -35.86 -67.20
C GLU A 10 -63.35 -35.27 -67.82
N ARG A 11 -64.50 -35.55 -67.19
CA ARG A 11 -65.61 -34.62 -67.24
C ARG A 11 -65.01 -33.28 -66.79
N VAL A 12 -64.91 -32.33 -67.71
CA VAL A 12 -64.51 -30.95 -67.42
C VAL A 12 -65.28 -30.53 -66.17
N SER A 13 -64.58 -30.45 -65.04
CA SER A 13 -65.10 -29.89 -63.81
C SER A 13 -65.61 -28.50 -64.20
N VAL A 14 -66.91 -28.29 -64.05
CA VAL A 14 -67.49 -26.95 -64.20
C VAL A 14 -66.75 -26.09 -63.19
N VAL A 15 -65.93 -25.16 -63.68
CA VAL A 15 -65.16 -24.23 -62.84
C VAL A 15 -66.17 -23.43 -62.02
N ASP A 16 -66.18 -23.65 -60.71
CA ASP A 16 -67.07 -22.96 -59.79
C ASP A 16 -66.45 -21.64 -59.33
N TYR A 17 -66.60 -20.61 -60.17
CA TYR A 17 -66.17 -19.26 -59.83
C TYR A 17 -66.86 -18.71 -58.57
N ASP A 18 -68.06 -19.19 -58.21
CA ASP A 18 -68.72 -18.75 -56.97
C ASP A 18 -67.93 -19.20 -55.73
N THR A 19 -67.37 -20.42 -55.75
CA THR A 19 -66.51 -20.91 -54.65
C THR A 19 -65.17 -20.17 -54.63
N GLN A 20 -64.51 -20.01 -55.78
CA GLN A 20 -63.22 -19.30 -55.84
C GLN A 20 -63.33 -17.83 -55.39
N ILE A 21 -64.40 -17.13 -55.77
CA ILE A 21 -64.65 -15.74 -55.34
C ILE A 21 -64.88 -15.66 -53.83
N LYS A 22 -65.58 -16.64 -53.23
CA LYS A 22 -65.76 -16.72 -51.77
C LYS A 22 -64.42 -16.92 -51.07
N GLU A 23 -63.57 -17.81 -51.57
CA GLU A 23 -62.22 -18.04 -51.03
C GLU A 23 -61.36 -16.77 -51.08
N VAL A 24 -61.36 -16.07 -52.23
CA VAL A 24 -60.67 -14.78 -52.36
C VAL A 24 -61.20 -13.77 -51.35
N ARG A 25 -62.52 -13.60 -51.23
CA ARG A 25 -63.13 -12.68 -50.23
C ARG A 25 -62.70 -13.02 -48.81
N CYS A 26 -62.68 -14.30 -48.44
CA CYS A 26 -62.20 -14.73 -47.13
C CYS A 26 -60.72 -14.36 -46.92
N GLN A 27 -59.86 -14.63 -47.91
CA GLN A 27 -58.44 -14.27 -47.83
C GLN A 27 -58.23 -12.76 -47.69
N LEU A 28 -58.98 -11.93 -48.42
CA LEU A 28 -58.85 -10.46 -48.35
C LEU A 28 -59.22 -9.93 -46.96
N VAL A 29 -60.27 -10.48 -46.34
CA VAL A 29 -60.66 -10.15 -44.96
C VAL A 29 -59.57 -10.59 -43.97
N ASP A 30 -58.99 -11.78 -44.15
CA ASP A 30 -57.94 -12.27 -43.27
C ASP A 30 -56.64 -11.47 -43.41
N GLN A 31 -56.32 -10.97 -44.61
CA GLN A 31 -55.20 -10.04 -44.81
C GLN A 31 -55.35 -8.76 -43.97
N LEU A 32 -56.55 -8.16 -43.91
CA LEU A 32 -56.79 -6.97 -43.08
C LEU A 32 -56.62 -7.28 -41.58
N LYS A 33 -57.07 -8.45 -41.11
CA LYS A 33 -56.85 -8.89 -39.72
C LYS A 33 -55.37 -9.04 -39.39
N VAL A 34 -54.58 -9.58 -40.31
CA VAL A 34 -53.12 -9.73 -40.13
C VAL A 34 -52.46 -8.35 -40.03
N LEU A 35 -52.85 -7.38 -40.87
CA LEU A 35 -52.33 -6.01 -40.78
C LEU A 35 -52.70 -5.32 -39.46
N ASP A 36 -53.92 -5.51 -38.96
CA ASP A 36 -54.33 -4.98 -37.65
C ASP A 36 -53.50 -5.60 -36.52
N LEU A 37 -53.31 -6.92 -36.53
CA LEU A 37 -52.48 -7.62 -35.54
C LEU A 37 -51.01 -7.16 -35.58
N GLN A 38 -50.47 -6.92 -36.77
CA GLN A 38 -49.11 -6.38 -36.92
C GLN A 38 -48.99 -4.97 -36.32
N LEU A 39 -49.99 -4.10 -36.51
CA LEU A 39 -50.00 -2.78 -35.89
C LEU A 39 -50.10 -2.87 -34.36
N GLU A 40 -50.92 -3.77 -33.83
CA GLU A 40 -51.05 -4.00 -32.40
C GLU A 40 -49.72 -4.46 -31.78
N GLN A 41 -49.05 -5.43 -32.41
CA GLN A 41 -47.72 -5.90 -31.98
C GLN A 41 -46.68 -4.78 -31.98
N LYS A 42 -46.60 -3.99 -33.07
CA LYS A 42 -45.67 -2.85 -33.17
C LYS A 42 -45.97 -1.77 -32.14
N SER A 43 -47.25 -1.50 -31.88
CA SER A 43 -47.68 -0.53 -30.87
C SER A 43 -47.30 -1.00 -29.46
N GLN A 44 -47.52 -2.28 -29.16
CA GLN A 44 -47.13 -2.87 -27.87
C GLN A 44 -45.62 -2.82 -27.67
N GLN A 45 -44.82 -3.16 -28.69
CA GLN A 45 -43.36 -3.11 -28.59
C GLN A 45 -42.82 -1.69 -28.31
N LEU A 46 -43.40 -0.66 -28.94
CA LEU A 46 -43.03 0.73 -28.68
C LEU A 46 -43.43 1.17 -27.26
N GLN A 47 -44.58 0.70 -26.78
CA GLN A 47 -45.05 0.96 -25.42
C GLN A 47 -44.15 0.28 -24.38
N ASP A 48 -43.86 -1.01 -24.56
CA ASP A 48 -42.97 -1.79 -23.68
C ASP A 48 -41.58 -1.15 -23.60
N LEU A 49 -41.04 -0.72 -24.74
CA LEU A 49 -39.74 -0.04 -24.78
C LEU A 49 -39.78 1.31 -24.05
N THR A 50 -40.86 2.06 -24.21
CA THR A 50 -41.07 3.34 -23.51
C THR A 50 -41.10 3.13 -21.99
N ASP A 51 -41.85 2.13 -21.53
CA ASP A 51 -41.98 1.81 -20.12
C ASP A 51 -40.67 1.25 -19.54
N TYR A 52 -39.96 0.43 -20.31
CA TYR A 52 -38.61 -0.03 -19.97
C TYR A 52 -37.64 1.13 -19.77
N LEU A 53 -37.58 2.08 -20.71
CA LEU A 53 -36.67 3.23 -20.62
C LEU A 53 -37.04 4.13 -19.44
N ARG A 54 -38.33 4.34 -19.16
CA ARG A 54 -38.78 5.08 -17.98
C ARG A 54 -38.29 4.43 -16.70
N ARG A 55 -38.53 3.12 -16.55
CA ARG A 55 -38.10 2.37 -15.36
C ARG A 55 -36.58 2.31 -15.25
N ARG A 56 -35.87 2.18 -16.38
CA ARG A 56 -34.41 2.23 -16.40
C ARG A 56 -33.90 3.58 -15.90
N GLY A 57 -34.50 4.69 -16.35
CA GLY A 57 -34.14 6.02 -15.88
C GLY A 57 -34.28 6.19 -14.36
N GLU A 58 -35.39 5.73 -13.78
CA GLU A 58 -35.61 5.77 -12.33
C GLU A 58 -34.53 5.02 -11.53
N ILE A 59 -34.17 3.81 -11.97
CA ILE A 59 -33.12 3.00 -11.33
C ILE A 59 -31.76 3.70 -11.40
N GLU A 60 -31.41 4.26 -12.56
CA GLU A 60 -30.15 4.99 -12.75
C GLU A 60 -30.11 6.24 -11.87
N SER A 61 -31.22 6.97 -11.71
CA SER A 61 -31.33 8.12 -10.81
C SER A 61 -31.14 7.74 -9.34
N GLU A 62 -31.73 6.62 -8.91
CA GLU A 62 -31.59 6.13 -7.54
C GLU A 62 -30.16 5.71 -7.22
N TYR A 63 -29.51 5.03 -8.16
CA TYR A 63 -28.11 4.65 -8.04
C TYR A 63 -27.20 5.89 -7.99
N ALA A 64 -27.40 6.85 -8.90
CA ALA A 64 -26.67 8.11 -8.91
C ALA A 64 -26.77 8.87 -7.58
N ARG A 65 -27.99 9.03 -7.03
CA ARG A 65 -28.20 9.68 -5.73
C ARG A 65 -27.52 8.94 -4.58
N SER A 66 -27.46 7.61 -4.64
CA SER A 66 -26.80 6.79 -3.62
C SER A 66 -25.28 6.96 -3.66
N LEU A 67 -24.69 7.01 -4.86
CA LEU A 67 -23.27 7.28 -5.05
C LEU A 67 -22.88 8.70 -4.61
N GLU A 68 -23.68 9.72 -4.91
CA GLU A 68 -23.38 11.10 -4.49
C GLU A 68 -23.38 11.20 -2.95
N LYS A 69 -24.41 10.65 -2.30
CA LYS A 69 -24.48 10.59 -0.83
C LYS A 69 -23.29 9.84 -0.22
N LEU A 70 -22.84 8.76 -0.87
CA LEU A 70 -21.65 8.03 -0.44
C LEU A 70 -20.41 8.92 -0.49
N ALA A 71 -20.17 9.60 -1.60
CA ALA A 71 -19.01 10.46 -1.77
C ALA A 71 -19.04 11.68 -0.83
N GLU A 72 -20.20 12.35 -0.68
CA GLU A 72 -20.40 13.48 0.22
C GLU A 72 -20.08 13.13 1.68
N ARG A 73 -20.54 11.96 2.15
CA ARG A 73 -20.33 11.50 3.53
C ARG A 73 -18.86 11.46 3.94
N PHE A 74 -17.96 11.21 2.99
CA PHE A 74 -16.54 11.02 3.26
C PHE A 74 -15.64 12.20 2.87
N THR A 75 -16.19 13.25 2.25
CA THR A 75 -15.39 14.36 1.71
C THR A 75 -14.92 15.36 2.76
N SER A 76 -15.75 15.68 3.75
CA SER A 76 -15.43 16.71 4.77
C SER A 76 -14.32 16.33 5.76
N ARG A 77 -13.84 15.09 5.71
CA ARG A 77 -12.90 14.52 6.68
C ARG A 77 -11.43 14.60 6.26
N ILE A 78 -11.14 15.08 5.06
CA ILE A 78 -9.79 15.04 4.48
C ILE A 78 -9.15 16.42 4.61
N LYS A 79 -8.05 16.50 5.36
CA LYS A 79 -7.26 17.73 5.54
C LYS A 79 -5.78 17.55 5.16
N SER A 80 -5.35 16.33 4.86
CA SER A 80 -3.96 15.99 4.64
C SER A 80 -3.65 15.78 3.16
N SER A 81 -2.42 16.11 2.78
CA SER A 81 -1.95 16.12 1.39
C SER A 81 -1.11 14.89 1.01
N HIS A 82 -0.89 13.96 1.94
CA HIS A 82 -0.03 12.78 1.74
C HIS A 82 -0.56 11.83 0.67
N SER A 83 0.31 10.96 0.14
CA SER A 83 0.04 10.08 -1.01
C SER A 83 -1.23 9.22 -0.82
N VAL A 84 -1.43 8.66 0.37
CA VAL A 84 -2.64 7.88 0.71
C VAL A 84 -3.92 8.74 0.65
N ALA A 85 -3.85 10.01 1.05
CA ALA A 85 -5.00 10.91 0.96
C ALA A 85 -5.32 11.25 -0.50
N GLN A 86 -4.32 11.30 -1.39
CA GLN A 86 -4.52 11.47 -2.83
C GLN A 86 -5.25 10.27 -3.45
N VAL A 87 -4.88 9.04 -3.07
CA VAL A 87 -5.62 7.82 -3.48
C VAL A 87 -7.08 7.89 -3.03
N TRP A 88 -7.31 8.28 -1.78
CA TRP A 88 -8.65 8.42 -1.24
C TRP A 88 -9.47 9.51 -1.95
N LEU A 89 -8.87 10.66 -2.22
CA LEU A 89 -9.51 11.75 -2.98
C LEU A 89 -9.83 11.34 -4.42
N ALA A 90 -8.92 10.62 -5.09
CA ALA A 90 -9.13 10.08 -6.43
C ALA A 90 -10.32 9.10 -6.44
N LEU A 91 -10.43 8.22 -5.45
CA LEU A 91 -11.55 7.28 -5.30
C LEU A 91 -12.89 8.00 -5.12
N LEU A 92 -12.94 9.02 -4.24
CA LEU A 92 -14.16 9.81 -4.04
C LEU A 92 -14.53 10.63 -5.28
N SER A 93 -13.54 11.19 -5.97
CA SER A 93 -13.73 11.90 -7.23
C SER A 93 -14.34 10.98 -8.29
N GLN A 94 -13.82 9.75 -8.40
CA GLN A 94 -14.33 8.76 -9.33
C GLN A 94 -15.77 8.34 -9.00
N THR A 95 -16.08 8.12 -7.72
CA THR A 95 -17.45 7.82 -7.25
C THR A 95 -18.44 8.94 -7.63
N ARG A 96 -18.04 10.22 -7.50
CA ARG A 96 -18.85 11.36 -7.95
C ARG A 96 -19.04 11.39 -9.45
N GLN A 97 -17.98 11.09 -10.20
CA GLN A 97 -18.04 11.09 -11.64
C GLN A 97 -19.02 10.00 -12.14
N GLU A 98 -18.99 8.82 -11.53
CA GLU A 98 -19.98 7.76 -11.79
C GLU A 98 -21.40 8.23 -11.44
N SER A 99 -21.61 8.89 -10.30
CA SER A 99 -22.91 9.47 -9.96
C SER A 99 -23.44 10.39 -11.07
N ARG A 100 -22.62 11.33 -11.55
CA ARG A 100 -23.00 12.26 -12.63
C ARG A 100 -23.32 11.54 -13.93
N ASP A 101 -22.52 10.53 -14.29
CA ASP A 101 -22.72 9.77 -15.52
C ASP A 101 -24.02 8.94 -15.46
N HIS A 102 -24.32 8.32 -14.31
CA HIS A 102 -25.58 7.62 -14.06
C HIS A 102 -26.78 8.58 -14.06
N ASN A 103 -26.65 9.79 -13.50
CA ASN A 103 -27.70 10.79 -13.56
C ASN A 103 -27.95 11.27 -15.00
N GLY A 104 -26.90 11.48 -15.79
CA GLY A 104 -27.02 11.83 -17.21
C GLY A 104 -27.66 10.71 -18.04
N LEU A 105 -27.40 9.44 -17.71
CA LEU A 105 -28.09 8.28 -18.30
C LEU A 105 -29.58 8.27 -17.93
N SER A 106 -29.91 8.56 -16.67
CA SER A 106 -31.29 8.70 -16.20
C SER A 106 -32.05 9.75 -17.00
N GLU A 107 -31.52 10.98 -17.09
CA GLU A 107 -32.14 12.07 -17.85
C GLU A 107 -32.30 11.70 -19.33
N SER A 108 -31.31 11.04 -19.93
CA SER A 108 -31.39 10.54 -21.30
C SER A 108 -32.56 9.57 -21.48
N CYS A 109 -32.71 8.59 -20.58
CA CYS A 109 -33.76 7.58 -20.68
C CYS A 109 -35.15 8.18 -20.43
N SER A 110 -35.30 9.03 -19.42
CA SER A 110 -36.60 9.57 -19.03
C SER A 110 -37.11 10.71 -19.93
N ASN A 111 -36.22 11.55 -20.47
CA ASN A 111 -36.63 12.75 -21.20
C ASN A 111 -36.34 12.67 -22.70
N PHE A 112 -35.14 12.23 -23.09
CA PHE A 112 -34.67 12.36 -24.46
C PHE A 112 -35.03 11.18 -25.36
N LEU A 113 -35.01 9.95 -24.84
CA LEU A 113 -35.24 8.73 -25.63
C LEU A 113 -36.73 8.37 -25.76
N ILE A 114 -37.56 8.73 -24.78
CA ILE A 114 -38.99 8.42 -24.79
C ILE A 114 -39.74 9.23 -25.85
N GLN A 115 -39.45 10.53 -25.96
CA GLN A 115 -40.20 11.42 -26.87
C GLN A 115 -40.17 10.96 -28.35
N PRO A 116 -39.03 10.55 -28.93
CA PRO A 116 -39.01 9.97 -30.28
C PRO A 116 -39.82 8.67 -30.42
N LEU A 117 -39.89 7.83 -29.38
CA LEU A 117 -40.70 6.60 -29.41
C LEU A 117 -42.20 6.92 -29.39
N THR A 118 -42.61 7.91 -28.60
CA THR A 118 -43.98 8.42 -28.61
C THR A 118 -44.37 8.92 -29.99
N TYR A 119 -43.52 9.74 -30.63
CA TYR A 119 -43.76 10.17 -32.01
C TYR A 119 -43.78 9.00 -32.99
N CYS A 120 -42.90 8.00 -32.81
CA CYS A 120 -42.88 6.77 -33.58
C CYS A 120 -44.22 6.04 -33.54
N LEU A 121 -44.78 5.89 -32.34
CA LEU A 121 -46.09 5.26 -32.15
C LEU A 121 -47.20 6.03 -32.88
N GLU A 122 -47.26 7.35 -32.69
CA GLU A 122 -48.29 8.21 -33.29
C GLU A 122 -48.30 8.15 -34.83
N TYR A 123 -47.15 8.25 -35.48
CA TYR A 123 -47.11 8.20 -36.93
C TYR A 123 -47.26 6.77 -37.46
N THR A 124 -46.81 5.73 -36.75
CA THR A 124 -47.00 4.33 -37.15
C THR A 124 -48.49 3.99 -37.20
N GLN A 125 -49.25 4.37 -36.17
CA GLN A 125 -50.70 4.21 -36.15
C GLN A 125 -51.40 4.98 -37.28
N ARG A 126 -50.96 6.22 -37.54
CA ARG A 126 -51.52 7.06 -38.62
C ARG A 126 -51.24 6.50 -40.01
N LEU A 127 -50.02 6.02 -40.25
CA LEU A 127 -49.60 5.42 -41.53
C LEU A 127 -50.29 4.07 -41.77
N ALA A 128 -50.38 3.22 -40.74
CA ALA A 128 -51.09 1.95 -40.83
C ALA A 128 -52.58 2.15 -41.14
N LYS A 129 -53.24 3.13 -40.49
CA LYS A 129 -54.64 3.47 -40.80
C LYS A 129 -54.82 3.89 -42.27
N LYS A 130 -53.98 4.79 -42.78
CA LYS A 130 -54.03 5.23 -44.19
C LYS A 130 -53.75 4.08 -45.16
N SER A 131 -52.79 3.22 -44.83
CA SER A 131 -52.43 2.06 -45.65
C SER A 131 -53.57 1.03 -45.69
N LYS A 132 -54.28 0.84 -44.58
CA LYS A 132 -55.49 -0.01 -44.50
C LYS A 132 -56.63 0.55 -45.35
N ASP A 133 -56.85 1.87 -45.33
CA ASP A 133 -57.87 2.52 -46.15
C ASP A 133 -57.59 2.30 -47.65
N ILE A 134 -56.33 2.44 -48.08
CA ILE A 134 -55.91 2.17 -49.47
C ILE A 134 -56.02 0.68 -49.81
N CYS A 135 -55.63 -0.21 -48.88
CA CYS A 135 -55.78 -1.66 -49.04
C CYS A 135 -57.24 -2.04 -49.31
N THR A 136 -58.17 -1.50 -48.52
CA THR A 136 -59.61 -1.75 -48.69
C THR A 136 -60.10 -1.28 -50.07
N GLN A 137 -59.66 -0.11 -50.54
CA GLN A 137 -60.00 0.38 -51.89
C GLN A 137 -59.47 -0.52 -53.01
N LEU A 138 -58.25 -1.06 -52.87
CA LEU A 138 -57.67 -2.00 -53.83
C LEU A 138 -58.42 -3.35 -53.81
N GLN A 139 -58.78 -3.83 -52.61
CA GLN A 139 -59.58 -5.05 -52.44
C GLN A 139 -60.98 -4.91 -53.07
N ASP A 140 -61.65 -3.78 -52.88
CA ASP A 140 -62.94 -3.49 -53.51
C ASP A 140 -62.82 -3.47 -55.04
N GLY A 141 -61.76 -2.87 -55.57
CA GLY A 141 -61.43 -2.89 -57.00
C GLY A 141 -61.23 -4.31 -57.54
N LEU A 142 -60.49 -5.14 -56.82
CA LEU A 142 -60.23 -6.54 -57.18
C LEU A 142 -61.52 -7.38 -57.19
N LEU A 143 -62.37 -7.21 -56.19
CA LEU A 143 -63.67 -7.89 -56.11
C LEU A 143 -64.59 -7.46 -57.25
N LYS A 144 -64.59 -6.17 -57.61
CA LYS A 144 -65.36 -5.67 -58.75
C LYS A 144 -64.96 -6.35 -60.06
N VAL A 145 -63.67 -6.39 -60.39
CA VAL A 145 -63.17 -7.05 -61.63
C VAL A 145 -63.49 -8.55 -61.63
N THR A 146 -63.43 -9.20 -60.46
CA THR A 146 -63.79 -10.63 -60.36
C THR A 146 -65.30 -10.87 -60.53
N THR A 147 -66.16 -9.94 -60.08
CA THR A 147 -67.60 -10.02 -60.36
C THR A 147 -67.93 -9.77 -61.84
N GLU A 148 -67.20 -8.87 -62.52
CA GLU A 148 -67.33 -8.62 -63.97
C GLU A 148 -66.92 -9.86 -64.79
N LEU A 149 -65.85 -10.56 -64.39
CA LEU A 149 -65.49 -11.86 -64.96
C LEU A 149 -66.61 -12.89 -64.82
N GLN A 150 -67.21 -12.98 -63.62
CA GLN A 150 -68.25 -13.95 -63.33
C GLN A 150 -69.51 -13.71 -64.18
N THR A 151 -69.93 -12.45 -64.35
CA THR A 151 -71.08 -12.11 -65.19
C THR A 151 -70.81 -12.42 -66.66
N ALA A 152 -69.64 -12.06 -67.18
CA ALA A 152 -69.24 -12.37 -68.55
C ALA A 152 -69.19 -13.89 -68.82
N TRP A 153 -68.69 -14.67 -67.86
CA TRP A 153 -68.68 -16.12 -67.93
C TRP A 153 -70.11 -16.71 -67.97
N ARG A 154 -71.02 -16.27 -67.08
CA ARG A 154 -72.42 -16.73 -67.07
C ARG A 154 -73.11 -16.44 -68.40
N THR A 155 -72.91 -15.24 -68.96
CA THR A 155 -73.46 -14.86 -70.26
C THR A 155 -72.92 -15.74 -71.40
N TYR A 156 -71.60 -15.99 -71.43
CA TYR A 156 -70.99 -16.90 -72.42
C TYR A 156 -71.55 -18.31 -72.30
N TYR A 157 -71.62 -18.87 -71.09
CA TYR A 157 -72.09 -20.23 -70.84
C TYR A 157 -73.55 -20.41 -71.28
N GLN A 158 -74.41 -19.43 -71.00
CA GLN A 158 -75.80 -19.43 -71.46
C GLN A 158 -75.89 -19.44 -72.99
N TYR A 159 -75.18 -18.53 -73.69
CA TYR A 159 -75.20 -18.50 -75.16
C TYR A 159 -74.55 -19.74 -75.79
N HIS A 160 -73.58 -20.36 -75.11
CA HIS A 160 -73.01 -21.63 -75.55
C HIS A 160 -74.01 -22.78 -75.44
N SER A 161 -74.77 -22.85 -74.35
CA SER A 161 -75.88 -23.80 -74.18
C SER A 161 -76.96 -23.62 -75.27
N ASP A 162 -77.36 -22.37 -75.52
CA ASP A 162 -78.32 -22.03 -76.58
C ASP A 162 -77.80 -22.40 -77.97
N TYR A 163 -76.50 -22.19 -78.23
CA TYR A 163 -75.84 -22.58 -79.47
C TYR A 163 -75.86 -24.09 -79.67
N VAL A 164 -75.45 -24.87 -78.66
CA VAL A 164 -75.45 -26.35 -78.70
C VAL A 164 -76.85 -26.89 -78.91
N ALA A 165 -77.86 -26.30 -78.26
CA ALA A 165 -79.26 -26.68 -78.44
C ALA A 165 -79.79 -26.35 -79.86
N ALA A 166 -79.42 -25.19 -80.42
CA ALA A 166 -79.78 -24.81 -81.78
C ALA A 166 -79.07 -25.69 -82.83
N GLU A 167 -77.79 -26.00 -82.62
CA GLU A 167 -77.00 -26.91 -83.46
C GLU A 167 -77.58 -28.33 -83.42
N GLY A 168 -77.96 -28.83 -82.24
CA GLY A 168 -78.65 -30.11 -82.09
C GLY A 168 -79.95 -30.17 -82.90
N LYS A 169 -80.79 -29.13 -82.80
CA LYS A 169 -82.02 -29.01 -83.62
C LYS A 169 -81.72 -28.95 -85.11
N LEU A 170 -80.64 -28.30 -85.54
CA LEU A 170 -80.23 -28.28 -86.95
C LEU A 170 -79.84 -29.68 -87.42
N ARG A 171 -78.97 -30.38 -86.67
CA ARG A 171 -78.54 -31.76 -86.99
C ARG A 171 -79.70 -32.75 -87.04
N GLU A 172 -80.70 -32.58 -86.18
CA GLU A 172 -81.92 -33.40 -86.22
C GLU A 172 -82.75 -33.14 -87.49
N ALA A 173 -82.85 -31.89 -87.96
CA ALA A 173 -83.53 -31.58 -89.22
C ALA A 173 -82.77 -32.13 -90.43
N GLU A 174 -81.44 -32.03 -90.45
CA GLU A 174 -80.58 -32.59 -91.50
C GLU A 174 -80.71 -34.13 -91.57
N LYS A 175 -80.74 -34.81 -90.42
CA LYS A 175 -81.00 -36.26 -90.35
C LYS A 175 -82.41 -36.67 -90.81
N GLN A 176 -83.41 -35.81 -90.63
CA GLN A 176 -84.77 -36.06 -91.12
C GLN A 176 -84.87 -35.89 -92.64
N GLU A 177 -84.07 -35.00 -93.23
CA GLU A 177 -83.97 -34.80 -94.67
C GLU A 177 -83.39 -36.02 -95.38
N GLU A 178 -82.32 -36.61 -94.82
CA GLU A 178 -81.73 -37.85 -95.35
C GLU A 178 -82.74 -39.01 -95.42
N LYS A 179 -83.75 -39.03 -94.53
CA LYS A 179 -84.77 -40.10 -94.43
C LYS A 179 -86.00 -39.89 -95.32
N HIS A 180 -86.36 -38.66 -95.72
CA HIS A 180 -87.59 -38.33 -96.45
C HIS A 180 -87.32 -37.76 -97.86
N LYS A 181 -86.78 -38.58 -98.78
CA LYS A 181 -86.31 -38.09 -100.10
C LYS A 181 -87.34 -37.90 -101.22
N GLN A 182 -88.65 -38.21 -101.07
CA GLN A 182 -89.55 -38.26 -102.25
C GLN A 182 -90.93 -37.57 -102.21
N SER A 183 -91.27 -36.70 -101.23
CA SER A 183 -92.40 -35.74 -101.44
C SER A 183 -92.43 -34.50 -100.55
N ALA A 184 -91.70 -34.48 -99.41
CA ALA A 184 -91.64 -33.35 -98.47
C ALA A 184 -90.34 -32.52 -98.53
N ALA A 185 -89.44 -32.81 -99.49
CA ALA A 185 -88.07 -32.30 -99.56
C ALA A 185 -87.98 -30.76 -99.52
N LYS A 186 -88.75 -30.05 -100.37
CA LYS A 186 -88.68 -28.59 -100.50
C LYS A 186 -89.13 -27.81 -99.26
N LYS A 187 -90.00 -28.40 -98.42
CA LYS A 187 -90.45 -27.79 -97.14
C LYS A 187 -89.42 -28.02 -96.04
N LEU A 188 -88.74 -29.16 -96.06
CA LEU A 188 -87.70 -29.53 -95.11
C LEU A 188 -86.38 -28.77 -95.38
N GLU A 189 -86.03 -28.58 -96.65
CA GLU A 189 -84.90 -27.76 -97.11
C GLU A 189 -85.01 -26.30 -96.60
N ARG A 190 -86.18 -25.66 -96.75
CA ARG A 190 -86.44 -24.32 -96.18
C ARG A 190 -86.36 -24.28 -94.65
N LEU A 191 -86.73 -25.38 -93.98
CA LEU A 191 -86.63 -25.49 -92.52
C LEU A 191 -85.17 -25.60 -92.07
N ILE A 192 -84.35 -26.34 -92.82
CA ILE A 192 -82.91 -26.45 -92.60
C ILE A 192 -82.24 -25.10 -92.83
N GLU A 193 -82.51 -24.41 -93.94
CA GLU A 193 -81.96 -23.08 -94.22
C GLU A 193 -82.33 -22.07 -93.11
N LYS A 194 -83.58 -22.08 -92.63
CA LYS A 194 -84.01 -21.26 -91.49
C LYS A 194 -83.29 -21.63 -90.18
N ARG A 195 -83.07 -22.92 -89.91
CA ARG A 195 -82.32 -23.39 -88.73
C ARG A 195 -80.83 -23.05 -88.87
N GLN A 196 -80.23 -23.15 -90.05
CA GLN A 196 -78.86 -22.74 -90.36
C GLN A 196 -78.66 -21.25 -90.10
N GLY A 197 -79.53 -20.39 -90.62
CA GLY A 197 -79.49 -18.95 -90.34
C GLY A 197 -79.60 -18.63 -88.84
N LYS A 198 -80.46 -19.36 -88.11
CA LYS A 198 -80.58 -19.17 -86.65
C LYS A 198 -79.35 -19.64 -85.88
N VAL A 199 -78.74 -20.76 -86.28
CA VAL A 199 -77.48 -21.25 -85.70
C VAL A 199 -76.36 -20.25 -85.95
N GLN A 200 -76.24 -19.67 -87.15
CA GLN A 200 -75.24 -18.64 -87.46
C GLN A 200 -75.41 -17.38 -86.59
N GLU A 201 -76.65 -16.91 -86.38
CA GLU A 201 -76.95 -15.77 -85.50
C GLU A 201 -76.55 -16.04 -84.04
N ILE A 202 -76.92 -17.21 -83.51
CA ILE A 202 -76.59 -17.61 -82.13
C ILE A 202 -75.09 -17.86 -81.98
N HIS A 203 -74.43 -18.45 -82.98
CA HIS A 203 -72.99 -18.65 -83.01
C HIS A 203 -72.23 -17.32 -82.92
N LEU A 204 -72.67 -16.29 -83.65
CA LEU A 204 -72.06 -14.96 -83.58
C LEU A 204 -72.23 -14.34 -82.18
N LYS A 205 -73.42 -14.46 -81.56
CA LYS A 205 -73.68 -13.99 -80.19
C LYS A 205 -72.80 -14.73 -79.17
N CYS A 206 -72.71 -16.05 -79.27
CA CYS A 206 -71.84 -16.88 -78.45
C CYS A 206 -70.36 -16.49 -78.62
N SER A 207 -69.91 -16.26 -79.87
CA SER A 207 -68.53 -15.84 -80.16
C SER A 207 -68.18 -14.48 -79.58
N LYS A 208 -69.10 -13.49 -79.64
CA LYS A 208 -68.91 -12.18 -79.01
C LYS A 208 -68.81 -12.30 -77.49
N ALA A 209 -69.74 -13.01 -76.86
CA ALA A 209 -69.70 -13.24 -75.40
C ALA A 209 -68.46 -14.02 -74.95
N ARG A 210 -67.95 -14.95 -75.78
CA ARG A 210 -66.68 -15.64 -75.51
C ARG A 210 -65.51 -14.67 -75.50
N ASN A 211 -65.43 -13.76 -76.47
CA ASN A 211 -64.37 -12.77 -76.52
C ASN A 211 -64.44 -11.82 -75.32
N ASP A 212 -65.63 -11.34 -74.96
CA ASP A 212 -65.83 -10.50 -73.76
C ASP A 212 -65.41 -11.24 -72.48
N TYR A 213 -65.77 -12.52 -72.35
CA TYR A 213 -65.30 -13.37 -71.24
C TYR A 213 -63.78 -13.48 -71.20
N LEU A 214 -63.11 -13.75 -72.33
CA LEU A 214 -61.65 -13.86 -72.39
C LEU A 214 -60.94 -12.54 -72.02
N LEU A 215 -61.50 -11.39 -72.42
CA LEU A 215 -60.98 -10.07 -72.05
C LEU A 215 -61.11 -9.81 -70.54
N ASN A 216 -62.28 -10.09 -69.96
CA ASN A 216 -62.49 -9.96 -68.52
C ASN A 216 -61.63 -10.95 -67.72
N LEU A 217 -61.40 -12.16 -68.24
CA LEU A 217 -60.52 -13.16 -67.63
C LEU A 217 -59.08 -12.67 -67.58
N ALA A 218 -58.57 -12.11 -68.69
CA ALA A 218 -57.25 -11.52 -68.73
C ALA A 218 -57.12 -10.34 -67.77
N ALA A 219 -58.12 -9.45 -67.73
CA ALA A 219 -58.14 -8.30 -66.81
C ALA A 219 -58.16 -8.72 -65.34
N ALA A 220 -59.02 -9.66 -64.95
CA ALA A 220 -59.10 -10.19 -63.59
C ALA A 220 -57.79 -10.84 -63.14
N ASN A 221 -57.20 -11.70 -63.99
CA ASN A 221 -55.92 -12.34 -63.68
C ASN A 221 -54.78 -11.32 -63.56
N SER A 222 -54.76 -10.30 -64.42
CA SER A 222 -53.76 -9.23 -64.33
C SER A 222 -53.90 -8.42 -63.03
N SER A 223 -55.13 -8.06 -62.65
CA SER A 223 -55.40 -7.35 -61.39
C SER A 223 -55.05 -8.19 -60.16
N MET A 224 -55.37 -9.48 -60.19
CA MET A 224 -55.02 -10.44 -59.12
C MET A 224 -53.49 -10.54 -58.96
N ASN A 225 -52.76 -10.72 -60.06
CA ASN A 225 -51.31 -10.79 -60.04
C ASN A 225 -50.68 -9.50 -59.52
N LYS A 226 -51.15 -8.34 -59.99
CA LYS A 226 -50.64 -7.04 -59.53
C LYS A 226 -50.86 -6.85 -58.03
N TYR A 227 -52.06 -7.15 -57.54
CA TYR A 227 -52.40 -7.00 -56.12
C TYR A 227 -51.51 -7.89 -55.24
N TYR A 228 -51.46 -9.20 -55.53
CA TYR A 228 -50.75 -10.16 -54.69
C TYR A 228 -49.22 -10.09 -54.81
N LEU A 229 -48.68 -9.71 -55.97
CA LEU A 229 -47.22 -9.67 -56.18
C LEU A 229 -46.58 -8.32 -55.89
N GLN A 230 -47.33 -7.21 -55.96
CA GLN A 230 -46.77 -5.86 -55.85
C GLN A 230 -47.49 -5.00 -54.81
N ASP A 231 -48.83 -4.87 -54.93
CA ASP A 231 -49.54 -3.85 -54.17
C ASP A 231 -49.54 -4.14 -52.66
N ILE A 232 -49.73 -5.40 -52.23
CA ILE A 232 -49.66 -5.78 -50.80
C ILE A 232 -48.29 -5.46 -50.20
N SER A 233 -47.19 -5.82 -50.88
CA SER A 233 -45.84 -5.54 -50.39
C SER A 233 -45.62 -4.03 -50.24
N THR A 234 -46.03 -3.26 -51.25
CA THR A 234 -45.90 -1.80 -51.25
C THR A 234 -46.70 -1.16 -50.11
N LEU A 235 -47.89 -1.68 -49.81
CA LEU A 235 -48.72 -1.21 -48.69
C LEU A 235 -48.07 -1.47 -47.33
N ILE A 236 -47.43 -2.64 -47.15
CA ILE A 236 -46.70 -2.96 -45.92
C ILE A 236 -45.52 -2.01 -45.75
N ASP A 237 -44.74 -1.79 -46.82
CA ASP A 237 -43.62 -0.84 -46.80
C ASP A 237 -44.09 0.58 -46.47
N CYS A 238 -45.23 1.02 -47.02
CA CYS A 238 -45.85 2.32 -46.71
C CYS A 238 -46.31 2.44 -45.24
N ALA A 239 -46.83 1.37 -44.65
CA ALA A 239 -47.23 1.35 -43.25
C ALA A 239 -46.02 1.45 -42.29
N ASP A 240 -44.88 0.89 -42.72
CA ASP A 240 -43.67 0.74 -41.88
C ASP A 240 -42.62 1.85 -42.09
N VAL A 241 -42.91 2.83 -42.95
CA VAL A 241 -41.99 3.94 -43.23
C VAL A 241 -41.59 4.64 -41.93
N GLY A 242 -40.28 4.61 -41.66
CA GLY A 242 -39.67 5.29 -40.52
C GLY A 242 -39.72 4.53 -39.19
N TYR A 243 -40.46 3.42 -39.08
CA TYR A 243 -40.53 2.62 -37.84
C TYR A 243 -39.14 2.16 -37.38
N HIS A 244 -38.43 1.41 -38.25
CA HIS A 244 -37.09 0.91 -37.97
C HIS A 244 -36.06 2.03 -37.80
N LEU A 245 -36.15 3.09 -38.61
CA LEU A 245 -35.23 4.23 -38.54
C LEU A 245 -35.32 4.96 -37.20
N SER A 246 -36.53 5.20 -36.69
CA SER A 246 -36.70 5.86 -35.40
C SER A 246 -36.23 4.98 -34.25
N LEU A 247 -36.50 3.67 -34.31
CA LEU A 247 -36.02 2.74 -33.30
C LEU A 247 -34.48 2.66 -33.28
N ASP A 248 -33.85 2.56 -34.46
CA ASP A 248 -32.39 2.59 -34.58
C ASP A 248 -31.82 3.88 -33.98
N ARG A 249 -32.35 5.05 -34.35
CA ARG A 249 -31.89 6.34 -33.80
C ARG A 249 -31.95 6.40 -32.27
N VAL A 250 -33.04 5.89 -31.67
CA VAL A 250 -33.18 5.82 -30.21
C VAL A 250 -32.16 4.87 -29.61
N MET A 251 -31.98 3.68 -30.18
CA MET A 251 -31.04 2.68 -29.68
C MET A 251 -29.58 3.13 -29.83
N GLN A 252 -29.21 3.77 -30.94
CA GLN A 252 -27.88 4.35 -31.13
C GLN A 252 -27.62 5.46 -30.11
N ALA A 253 -28.61 6.31 -29.84
CA ALA A 253 -28.49 7.33 -28.80
C ALA A 253 -28.29 6.70 -27.42
N TYR A 254 -29.04 5.65 -27.07
CA TYR A 254 -28.86 4.89 -25.83
C TYR A 254 -27.45 4.28 -25.72
N LEU A 255 -27.00 3.58 -26.76
CA LEU A 255 -25.67 2.96 -26.82
C LEU A 255 -24.56 4.01 -26.68
N SER A 256 -24.67 5.13 -27.39
CA SER A 256 -23.67 6.22 -27.33
C SER A 256 -23.49 6.78 -25.91
N ARG A 257 -24.57 6.87 -25.13
CA ARG A 257 -24.53 7.33 -23.75
C ARG A 257 -23.89 6.29 -22.84
N ARG A 258 -24.21 5.00 -23.01
CA ARG A 258 -23.56 3.92 -22.24
C ARG A 258 -22.07 3.82 -22.53
N TRP A 259 -21.67 3.95 -23.80
CA TRP A 259 -20.26 3.97 -24.20
C TRP A 259 -19.50 5.14 -23.57
N ARG A 260 -20.10 6.33 -23.53
CA ARG A 260 -19.49 7.50 -22.87
C ARG A 260 -19.29 7.25 -21.38
N ALA A 261 -20.29 6.70 -20.68
CA ALA A 261 -20.16 6.37 -19.26
C ALA A 261 -19.06 5.31 -19.01
N GLN A 262 -18.98 4.28 -19.87
CA GLN A 262 -17.92 3.27 -19.79
C GLN A 262 -16.53 3.87 -20.00
N GLN A 263 -16.38 4.79 -20.96
CA GLN A 263 -15.12 5.47 -21.23
C GLN A 263 -14.70 6.38 -20.05
N ASN A 264 -15.65 7.10 -19.45
CA ASN A 264 -15.41 7.92 -18.27
C ASN A 264 -14.95 7.05 -17.08
N LEU A 265 -15.63 5.93 -16.84
CA LEU A 265 -15.22 4.94 -15.83
C LEU A 265 -13.79 4.45 -16.08
N SER A 266 -13.48 4.00 -17.30
CA SER A 266 -12.12 3.55 -17.65
C SER A 266 -11.08 4.64 -17.41
N THR A 267 -11.37 5.89 -17.77
CA THR A 267 -10.45 7.02 -17.60
C THR A 267 -10.23 7.33 -16.12
N GLY A 268 -11.29 7.32 -15.32
CA GLY A 268 -11.18 7.57 -13.88
C GLY A 268 -10.52 6.44 -13.10
N LEU A 269 -10.71 5.18 -13.50
CA LEU A 269 -9.96 4.04 -12.96
C LEU A 269 -8.46 4.15 -13.29
N GLN A 270 -8.09 4.63 -14.47
CA GLN A 270 -6.69 4.92 -14.80
C GLN A 270 -6.10 6.04 -13.93
N GLN A 271 -6.88 7.09 -13.63
CA GLN A 271 -6.45 8.15 -12.71
C GLN A 271 -6.25 7.62 -11.28
N LEU A 272 -7.16 6.77 -10.81
CA LEU A 272 -7.03 6.10 -9.51
C LEU A 272 -5.80 5.19 -9.48
N GLN A 273 -5.56 4.41 -10.53
CA GLN A 273 -4.36 3.59 -10.67
C GLN A 273 -3.08 4.44 -10.64
N GLY A 274 -3.10 5.61 -11.29
CA GLY A 274 -2.01 6.58 -11.22
C GLY A 274 -1.76 7.07 -9.79
N ALA A 275 -2.81 7.39 -9.04
CA ALA A 275 -2.69 7.78 -7.63
C ALA A 275 -2.15 6.64 -6.75
N VAL A 276 -2.61 5.40 -6.98
CA VAL A 276 -2.11 4.21 -6.27
C VAL A 276 -0.63 3.96 -6.58
N SER A 277 -0.22 4.13 -7.83
CA SER A 277 1.18 4.00 -8.24
C SER A 277 2.07 5.11 -7.66
N GLY A 278 1.47 6.22 -7.23
CA GLY A 278 2.16 7.33 -6.56
C GLY A 278 2.23 7.21 -5.04
N LEU A 279 1.88 6.06 -4.46
CA LEU A 279 2.06 5.81 -3.02
C LEU A 279 3.56 5.75 -2.69
N ASP A 280 4.00 6.62 -1.79
CA ASP A 280 5.41 6.73 -1.40
C ASP A 280 5.56 7.06 0.09
N GLN A 281 5.99 6.06 0.86
CA GLN A 281 6.23 6.19 2.30
C GLN A 281 7.36 7.18 2.64
N SER A 282 8.41 7.27 1.82
CA SER A 282 9.54 8.15 2.08
C SER A 282 9.17 9.60 1.82
N GLN A 283 8.47 9.86 0.71
CA GLN A 283 7.94 11.18 0.40
C GLN A 283 6.93 11.66 1.46
N ASP A 284 6.05 10.78 1.93
CA ASP A 284 5.10 11.09 2.99
C ASP A 284 5.80 11.42 4.33
N ARG A 285 6.87 10.68 4.68
CA ARG A 285 7.71 10.98 5.84
C ARG A 285 8.37 12.35 5.71
N ASP A 286 8.96 12.66 4.56
CA ASP A 286 9.68 13.92 4.36
C ASP A 286 8.72 15.11 4.40
N THR A 287 7.52 14.94 3.82
CA THR A 287 6.43 15.93 3.90
C THR A 287 5.99 16.14 5.34
N LEU A 288 5.83 15.07 6.14
CA LEU A 288 5.49 15.17 7.58
C LEU A 288 6.54 15.96 8.36
N LEU A 289 7.83 15.68 8.13
CA LEU A 289 8.92 16.39 8.79
C LEU A 289 8.97 17.87 8.39
N GLN A 290 8.65 18.17 7.13
CA GLN A 290 8.61 19.53 6.60
C GLN A 290 7.40 20.33 7.14
N ASP A 291 6.20 19.75 7.13
CA ASP A 291 4.96 20.36 7.64
C ASP A 291 5.07 20.68 9.15
N HIS A 292 5.87 19.90 9.87
CA HIS A 292 6.13 20.06 11.30
C HIS A 292 7.59 20.45 11.60
N TYR A 293 8.22 21.23 10.71
CA TYR A 293 9.64 21.59 10.82
C TYR A 293 10.01 22.14 12.20
N ASN A 294 9.21 23.03 12.79
CA ASN A 294 9.51 23.61 14.11
C ASN A 294 9.60 22.57 15.24
N THR A 295 8.88 21.44 15.11
CA THR A 295 8.89 20.36 16.10
C THR A 295 10.08 19.43 15.89
N PHE A 296 10.44 19.17 14.64
CA PHE A 296 11.48 18.20 14.26
C PHE A 296 12.83 18.83 13.92
N SER A 297 12.95 20.16 13.94
CA SER A 297 14.20 20.87 13.69
C SER A 297 15.23 20.55 14.76
N MET A 298 16.47 20.35 14.33
CA MET A 298 17.59 20.11 15.24
C MET A 298 17.79 21.32 16.18
N PRO A 299 17.88 21.12 17.51
CA PRO A 299 18.26 22.17 18.45
C PRO A 299 19.68 22.71 18.19
N LEU A 300 19.99 23.89 18.74
CA LEU A 300 21.35 24.43 18.68
C LEU A 300 22.35 23.48 19.35
N ARG A 301 23.54 23.34 18.75
CA ARG A 301 24.63 22.57 19.35
C ARG A 301 25.03 23.20 20.69
N PHE A 302 25.34 22.35 21.68
CA PHE A 302 25.87 22.81 22.95
C PHE A 302 27.30 23.34 22.76
N PRO A 303 27.58 24.62 23.05
CA PRO A 303 28.95 25.13 23.05
C PRO A 303 29.67 24.77 24.35
N TYR A 304 31.00 24.68 24.31
CA TYR A 304 31.81 24.66 25.53
C TYR A 304 31.63 25.98 26.30
N GLN A 305 31.38 25.89 27.61
CA GLN A 305 31.25 27.04 28.51
C GLN A 305 32.47 27.10 29.42
N PRO A 306 33.41 28.04 29.22
CA PRO A 306 34.58 28.16 30.07
C PRO A 306 34.19 28.61 31.48
N HIS A 307 34.71 27.90 32.48
CA HIS A 307 34.58 28.29 33.88
C HIS A 307 35.66 29.32 34.23
N ASP A 308 35.30 30.46 34.80
CA ASP A 308 36.22 31.55 35.20
C ASP A 308 37.22 32.01 34.13
N GLY A 309 36.83 31.96 32.85
CA GLY A 309 37.68 32.40 31.74
C GLY A 309 38.78 31.41 31.36
N ASP A 310 38.58 30.12 31.66
CA ASP A 310 39.43 29.03 31.16
C ASP A 310 39.65 29.15 29.65
N GLN A 311 40.92 29.19 29.24
CA GLN A 311 41.33 29.32 27.85
C GLN A 311 41.54 27.98 27.15
N VAL A 312 41.43 26.86 27.88
CA VAL A 312 41.62 25.51 27.34
C VAL A 312 40.26 24.94 26.89
N SER A 313 40.01 24.96 25.58
CA SER A 313 38.79 24.43 24.96
C SER A 313 38.96 23.07 24.28
N GLU A 314 40.19 22.54 24.26
CA GLU A 314 40.54 21.26 23.63
C GLU A 314 41.02 20.24 24.67
N VAL A 315 40.86 18.95 24.35
CA VAL A 315 41.39 17.86 25.16
C VAL A 315 42.93 17.89 25.10
N SER A 316 43.59 18.12 26.23
CA SER A 316 45.04 18.18 26.36
C SER A 316 45.61 16.94 27.04
N ALA A 317 46.58 16.28 26.39
CA ALA A 317 47.29 15.11 26.92
C ALA A 317 48.71 15.48 27.43
N ALA A 318 48.80 16.49 28.30
CA ALA A 318 50.06 16.97 28.85
C ALA A 318 50.54 16.18 30.09
N CYS A 319 51.86 16.03 30.22
CA CYS A 319 52.59 15.52 31.40
C CYS A 319 52.02 14.23 32.03
N GLU A 320 51.42 14.34 33.21
CA GLU A 320 51.04 13.22 34.10
C GLU A 320 49.76 12.50 33.64
N MET A 321 48.86 13.21 32.95
CA MET A 321 47.56 12.69 32.47
C MET A 321 47.67 11.82 31.21
N ARG A 322 48.85 11.80 30.56
CA ARG A 322 49.01 11.18 29.25
C ARG A 322 48.83 9.67 29.26
N CYS A 323 49.44 8.99 30.25
CA CYS A 323 49.30 7.53 30.38
C CYS A 323 47.84 7.12 30.63
N GLU A 324 47.09 7.91 31.40
CA GLU A 324 45.67 7.69 31.66
C GLU A 324 44.82 7.87 30.39
N LEU A 325 45.04 8.96 29.64
CA LEU A 325 44.33 9.21 28.39
C LEU A 325 44.66 8.20 27.30
N GLU A 326 45.92 7.73 27.20
CA GLU A 326 46.33 6.65 26.28
C GLU A 326 45.65 5.32 26.64
N THR A 327 45.53 5.01 27.94
CA THR A 327 44.84 3.81 28.42
C THR A 327 43.35 3.89 28.13
N ARG A 328 42.72 5.03 28.45
CA ARG A 328 41.31 5.30 28.16
C ARG A 328 41.01 5.23 26.66
N PHE A 329 41.92 5.73 25.82
CA PHE A 329 41.82 5.64 24.36
C PHE A 329 41.78 4.17 23.89
N LYS A 330 42.72 3.33 24.33
CA LYS A 330 42.76 1.90 23.97
C LYS A 330 41.51 1.14 24.46
N GLN A 331 41.02 1.45 25.67
CA GLN A 331 39.80 0.87 26.21
C GLN A 331 38.57 1.23 25.36
N ILE A 332 38.38 2.52 25.06
CA ILE A 332 37.26 2.99 24.21
C ILE A 332 37.38 2.40 22.80
N GLN A 333 38.58 2.33 22.23
CA GLN A 333 38.81 1.76 20.90
C GLN A 333 38.41 0.27 20.83
N THR A 334 38.75 -0.51 21.86
CA THR A 334 38.40 -1.93 21.94
C THR A 334 36.89 -2.12 22.08
N ARG A 335 36.27 -1.36 22.99
CA ARG A 335 34.82 -1.38 23.20
C ARG A 335 34.04 -0.93 21.98
N LEU A 336 34.50 0.11 21.29
CA LEU A 336 33.89 0.62 20.07
C LEU A 336 33.85 -0.46 18.99
N LYS A 337 34.96 -1.16 18.74
CA LYS A 337 35.00 -2.28 17.78
C LYS A 337 33.99 -3.38 18.11
N ALA A 338 33.92 -3.79 19.38
CA ALA A 338 32.98 -4.83 19.82
C ALA A 338 31.51 -4.40 19.62
N VAL A 339 31.14 -3.21 20.10
CA VAL A 339 29.77 -2.70 19.98
C VAL A 339 29.36 -2.44 18.53
N THR A 340 30.28 -1.96 17.68
CA THR A 340 30.01 -1.77 16.24
C THR A 340 29.71 -3.09 15.55
N GLN A 341 30.45 -4.17 15.87
CA GLN A 341 30.19 -5.49 15.30
C GLN A 341 28.82 -6.02 15.71
N GLU A 342 28.50 -6.00 17.01
CA GLU A 342 27.19 -6.43 17.54
C GLU A 342 26.01 -5.63 16.92
N THR A 343 26.24 -4.34 16.66
CA THR A 343 25.22 -3.46 16.07
C THR A 343 24.96 -3.77 14.60
N GLU A 344 26.01 -4.02 13.80
CA GLU A 344 25.86 -4.37 12.38
C GLU A 344 25.22 -5.75 12.20
N GLU A 345 25.47 -6.72 13.09
CA GLU A 345 24.77 -8.02 13.09
C GLU A 345 23.26 -7.90 13.35
N SER A 346 22.84 -6.84 14.05
CA SER A 346 21.43 -6.55 14.33
C SER A 346 20.68 -5.90 13.15
N LYS A 347 21.40 -5.57 12.07
CA LYS A 347 20.87 -4.84 10.91
C LYS A 347 20.34 -5.81 9.83
N SER A 348 19.04 -5.70 9.53
CA SER A 348 18.44 -5.98 8.21
C SER A 348 18.00 -7.38 7.73
N SER A 349 17.88 -8.43 8.56
CA SER A 349 17.21 -9.68 8.08
C SER A 349 15.70 -9.74 8.36
N VAL A 350 15.23 -9.15 9.46
CA VAL A 350 13.84 -9.29 9.92
C VAL A 350 12.88 -8.35 9.19
N GLN A 351 13.37 -7.22 8.66
CA GLN A 351 12.56 -6.27 7.89
C GLN A 351 12.03 -6.90 6.59
N SER A 352 12.87 -7.62 5.86
CA SER A 352 12.47 -8.35 4.66
C SER A 352 11.44 -9.45 4.96
N SER A 353 11.64 -10.20 6.05
CA SER A 353 10.68 -11.24 6.45
C SER A 353 9.31 -10.67 6.84
N LEU A 354 9.29 -9.51 7.51
CA LEU A 354 8.03 -8.82 7.83
C LEU A 354 7.33 -8.34 6.56
N LEU A 355 8.07 -7.74 5.62
CA LEU A 355 7.51 -7.27 4.34
C LEU A 355 6.98 -8.42 3.49
N GLU A 356 7.65 -9.57 3.47
CA GLU A 356 7.21 -10.77 2.74
C GLU A 356 5.88 -11.29 3.28
N VAL A 357 5.72 -11.39 4.61
CA VAL A 357 4.47 -11.85 5.23
C VAL A 357 3.33 -10.84 5.05
N ILE A 358 3.62 -9.53 5.03
CA ILE A 358 2.62 -8.49 4.74
C ILE A 358 2.21 -8.50 3.26
N SER A 359 3.14 -8.83 2.36
CA SER A 359 2.92 -8.84 0.91
C SER A 359 2.30 -10.15 0.40
N ASP A 360 2.17 -11.18 1.24
CA ASP A 360 1.57 -12.46 0.87
C ASP A 360 0.13 -12.25 0.38
N ASP A 361 -0.13 -12.65 -0.86
CA ASP A 361 -1.25 -12.18 -1.67
C ASP A 361 -2.55 -12.92 -1.32
N ASP A 362 -3.17 -12.51 -0.21
CA ASP A 362 -4.48 -12.98 0.24
C ASP A 362 -5.65 -12.29 -0.49
N LEU A 363 -5.36 -11.37 -1.41
CA LEU A 363 -6.35 -10.55 -2.12
C LEU A 363 -6.83 -11.17 -3.44
N GLU A 364 -6.11 -12.15 -4.00
CA GLU A 364 -6.62 -12.97 -5.09
C GLU A 364 -7.62 -14.01 -4.54
N LEU A 365 -8.90 -13.63 -4.51
CA LEU A 365 -9.98 -14.60 -4.50
C LEU A 365 -9.81 -15.49 -5.73
N SER A 366 -9.50 -16.77 -5.51
CA SER A 366 -9.51 -17.81 -6.55
C SER A 366 -10.59 -17.50 -7.56
N SER A 367 -10.17 -17.35 -8.82
CA SER A 367 -10.95 -17.04 -10.01
C SER A 367 -12.22 -17.87 -10.10
N GLY A 368 -13.24 -17.44 -9.37
CA GLY A 368 -14.57 -18.04 -9.29
C GLY A 368 -15.46 -17.48 -10.38
N SER A 369 -15.00 -17.57 -11.64
CA SER A 369 -15.84 -17.32 -12.80
C SER A 369 -15.67 -18.45 -13.81
N GLY A 370 -16.49 -19.49 -13.63
CA GLY A 370 -16.94 -20.36 -14.70
C GLY A 370 -16.08 -21.58 -15.01
N SER A 371 -16.39 -22.73 -14.41
CA SER A 371 -16.94 -23.87 -15.15
C SER A 371 -17.27 -25.04 -14.22
N SER A 372 -18.41 -25.64 -14.52
CA SER A 372 -18.86 -27.02 -14.31
C SER A 372 -18.04 -27.94 -13.40
N HIS A 373 -18.75 -28.53 -12.43
CA HIS A 373 -18.48 -29.84 -11.85
C HIS A 373 -17.53 -30.72 -12.69
N ASP A 374 -16.36 -31.03 -12.15
CA ASP A 374 -15.83 -32.38 -12.23
C ASP A 374 -14.96 -32.68 -11.01
N GLY A 375 -15.08 -33.90 -10.51
CA GLY A 375 -14.49 -34.34 -9.26
C GLY A 375 -12.98 -34.52 -9.35
N SER A 376 -12.25 -34.02 -8.36
CA SER A 376 -11.05 -34.67 -7.84
C SER A 376 -10.72 -34.10 -6.47
N THR A 377 -11.05 -34.88 -5.44
CA THR A 377 -10.39 -34.83 -4.14
C THR A 377 -8.93 -35.15 -4.35
N GLU A 378 -8.04 -34.16 -4.24
CA GLU A 378 -6.68 -34.37 -3.71
C GLU A 378 -6.02 -33.03 -3.33
N ASN A 379 -5.58 -32.97 -2.07
CA ASN A 379 -4.64 -32.01 -1.48
C ASN A 379 -5.05 -30.53 -1.36
N LEU A 380 -6.02 -30.28 -0.48
CA LEU A 380 -6.10 -28.99 0.20
C LEU A 380 -5.00 -28.92 1.26
N ASN A 381 -3.84 -28.37 0.89
CA ASN A 381 -2.93 -27.79 1.87
C ASN A 381 -3.73 -26.68 2.57
N MET A 382 -4.28 -26.99 3.74
CA MET A 382 -5.12 -26.08 4.50
C MET A 382 -4.32 -24.82 4.80
N LYS A 383 -4.58 -23.74 4.05
CA LYS A 383 -4.04 -22.40 4.36
C LYS A 383 -4.25 -22.19 5.86
N PRO A 384 -3.20 -21.86 6.63
CA PRO A 384 -3.32 -21.68 8.06
C PRO A 384 -4.47 -20.72 8.37
N SER A 385 -5.25 -21.03 9.40
CA SER A 385 -6.43 -20.22 9.75
C SER A 385 -6.04 -18.75 9.89
N VAL A 386 -6.95 -17.83 9.54
CA VAL A 386 -6.72 -16.37 9.63
C VAL A 386 -6.20 -15.97 11.02
N ALA A 387 -6.68 -16.64 12.08
CA ALA A 387 -6.21 -16.44 13.44
C ALA A 387 -4.74 -16.89 13.65
N ARG A 388 -4.33 -18.04 13.09
CA ARG A 388 -2.95 -18.53 13.16
C ARG A 388 -1.99 -17.64 12.38
N ARG A 389 -2.41 -17.13 11.21
CA ARG A 389 -1.62 -16.17 10.42
C ARG A 389 -1.44 -14.84 11.15
N ARG A 390 -2.48 -14.31 11.79
CA ARG A 390 -2.37 -13.09 12.63
C ARG A 390 -1.44 -13.27 13.82
N ALA A 391 -1.52 -14.40 14.52
CA ALA A 391 -0.63 -14.68 15.65
C ALA A 391 0.85 -14.74 15.20
N SER A 392 1.11 -15.43 14.09
CA SER A 392 2.45 -15.51 13.50
C SER A 392 2.97 -14.14 13.03
N LEU A 393 2.13 -13.29 12.43
CA LEU A 393 2.52 -11.93 12.05
C LEU A 393 2.90 -11.10 13.29
N GLN A 394 2.12 -11.19 14.37
CA GLN A 394 2.39 -10.46 15.60
C GLN A 394 3.71 -10.90 16.27
N GLU A 395 4.07 -12.19 16.19
CA GLU A 395 5.37 -12.68 16.62
C GLU A 395 6.52 -12.09 15.79
N ILE A 396 6.36 -12.00 14.47
CA ILE A 396 7.35 -11.40 13.57
C ILE A 396 7.47 -9.89 13.81
N GLU A 397 6.37 -9.18 14.05
CA GLU A 397 6.37 -7.76 14.44
C GLU A 397 7.16 -7.52 15.73
N ASN A 398 6.92 -8.33 16.77
CA ASN A 398 7.63 -8.24 18.04
C ASN A 398 9.13 -8.48 17.87
N LEU A 399 9.51 -9.47 17.06
CA LEU A 399 10.90 -9.75 16.73
C LEU A 399 11.54 -8.58 15.97
N TYR A 400 10.85 -8.01 14.99
CA TYR A 400 11.29 -6.84 14.24
C TYR A 400 11.59 -5.67 15.17
N PHE A 401 10.66 -5.30 16.05
CA PHE A 401 10.86 -4.19 16.99
C PHE A 401 11.96 -4.46 18.02
N THR A 402 12.14 -5.71 18.44
CA THR A 402 13.26 -6.10 19.30
C THR A 402 14.60 -5.81 18.61
N LYS A 403 14.75 -6.22 17.35
CA LYS A 403 15.97 -6.00 16.57
C LYS A 403 16.20 -4.53 16.22
N VAL A 404 15.15 -3.79 15.88
CA VAL A 404 15.25 -2.33 15.64
C VAL A 404 15.69 -1.60 16.91
N LYS A 405 15.16 -1.97 18.08
CA LYS A 405 15.58 -1.39 19.37
C LYS A 405 17.06 -1.68 19.66
N GLU A 406 17.49 -2.94 19.52
CA GLU A 406 18.89 -3.34 19.68
C GLU A 406 19.80 -2.52 18.76
N TYR A 407 19.46 -2.40 17.48
CA TYR A 407 20.21 -1.62 16.50
C TYR A 407 20.27 -0.13 16.85
N LEU A 408 19.14 0.51 17.19
CA LEU A 408 19.11 1.95 17.50
C LEU A 408 19.89 2.29 18.78
N VAL A 409 19.76 1.47 19.83
CA VAL A 409 20.52 1.65 21.08
C VAL A 409 22.00 1.41 20.85
N GLY A 410 22.36 0.35 20.12
CA GLY A 410 23.74 0.05 19.74
C GLY A 410 24.38 1.17 18.91
N SER A 411 23.70 1.61 17.85
CA SER A 411 24.16 2.71 16.97
C SER A 411 24.33 4.04 17.71
N SER A 412 23.46 4.34 18.69
CA SER A 412 23.63 5.50 19.58
C SER A 412 24.88 5.37 20.45
N LEU A 413 25.15 4.19 21.02
CA LEU A 413 26.36 3.94 21.81
C LEU A 413 27.62 4.03 20.94
N VAL A 414 27.61 3.47 19.73
CA VAL A 414 28.67 3.63 18.74
C VAL A 414 28.95 5.11 18.48
N SER A 415 27.92 5.92 18.23
CA SER A 415 28.07 7.36 17.97
C SER A 415 28.73 8.10 19.14
N LYS A 416 28.36 7.76 20.40
CA LYS A 416 28.96 8.34 21.61
C LYS A 416 30.43 7.92 21.79
N LEU A 417 30.73 6.64 21.63
CA LEU A 417 32.09 6.10 21.77
C LEU A 417 32.99 6.62 20.65
N GLN A 418 32.48 6.72 19.41
CA GLN A 418 33.19 7.27 18.26
C GLN A 418 33.59 8.73 18.49
N ALA A 419 32.66 9.59 18.93
CA ALA A 419 32.97 10.99 19.23
C ALA A 419 34.06 11.14 20.31
N LYS A 420 34.01 10.33 21.39
CA LYS A 420 35.05 10.33 22.43
C LYS A 420 36.38 9.78 21.91
N HIS A 421 36.34 8.70 21.13
CA HIS A 421 37.51 8.08 20.52
C HIS A 421 38.24 9.08 19.61
N ASP A 422 37.51 9.82 18.78
CA ASP A 422 38.10 10.75 17.81
C ASP A 422 38.77 11.94 18.49
N LEU A 423 38.15 12.50 19.54
CA LEU A 423 38.78 13.55 20.36
C LEU A 423 40.04 13.06 21.09
N LEU A 424 39.98 11.86 21.69
CA LEU A 424 41.14 11.28 22.38
C LEU A 424 42.27 10.91 21.42
N LYS A 425 41.95 10.42 20.23
CA LYS A 425 42.93 10.11 19.18
C LYS A 425 43.76 11.35 18.85
N VAL A 426 43.09 12.48 18.61
CA VAL A 426 43.74 13.76 18.31
C VAL A 426 44.62 14.21 19.48
N ALA A 427 44.12 14.13 20.72
CA ALA A 427 44.88 14.55 21.91
C ALA A 427 46.14 13.70 22.16
N VAL A 428 46.02 12.36 22.05
CA VAL A 428 47.12 11.41 22.22
C VAL A 428 48.17 11.54 21.11
N GLU A 429 47.74 11.78 19.86
CA GLU A 429 48.64 12.00 18.73
C GLU A 429 49.40 13.33 18.86
N LYS A 430 48.73 14.42 19.29
CA LYS A 430 49.35 15.73 19.58
C LYS A 430 50.34 15.69 20.75
N GLY A 431 50.11 14.83 21.76
CA GLY A 431 50.94 14.75 22.97
C GLY A 431 52.32 14.11 22.81
N LYS A 432 52.66 13.53 21.65
CA LYS A 432 53.88 12.73 21.36
C LYS A 432 55.23 13.49 21.33
N THR A 433 55.43 14.54 22.12
CA THR A 433 56.76 15.13 22.37
C THR A 433 57.40 14.55 23.65
N PRO A 434 58.71 14.20 23.67
CA PRO A 434 59.30 13.43 24.76
C PRO A 434 59.69 14.33 25.94
N ALA A 435 59.22 14.02 27.14
CA ALA A 435 59.72 14.60 28.39
C ALA A 435 60.28 13.47 29.29
N PHE A 436 61.47 13.73 29.83
CA PHE A 436 62.36 12.83 30.54
C PHE A 436 61.74 12.16 31.77
N SER A 437 61.98 10.84 31.90
CA SER A 437 61.67 10.03 33.07
C SER A 437 62.66 10.28 34.21
N VAL A 438 62.17 10.58 35.41
CA VAL A 438 62.95 10.55 36.67
C VAL A 438 62.63 9.23 37.39
N ARG A 439 63.65 8.37 37.55
CA ARG A 439 63.57 7.12 38.33
C ARG A 439 63.69 7.42 39.82
N VAL A 440 62.71 6.99 40.61
CA VAL A 440 62.84 6.84 42.07
C VAL A 440 62.99 5.34 42.38
N ARG A 441 64.00 5.03 43.19
CA ARG A 441 64.44 3.69 43.60
C ARG A 441 63.78 3.36 44.93
N ARG A 442 63.12 2.21 45.06
CA ARG A 442 62.92 1.60 46.39
C ARG A 442 62.82 0.09 46.37
N ASN A 443 63.34 -0.47 47.46
CA ASN A 443 63.74 -1.86 47.67
C ASN A 443 62.54 -2.74 48.02
N HIS A 444 62.42 -3.90 47.38
CA HIS A 444 61.66 -5.03 47.92
C HIS A 444 62.40 -5.59 49.14
N SER A 445 61.71 -5.61 50.28
CA SER A 445 62.11 -6.40 51.44
C SER A 445 61.11 -7.53 51.59
N SER A 446 61.55 -8.74 51.24
CA SER A 446 60.84 -9.98 51.51
C SER A 446 60.77 -10.21 53.03
N ALA A 447 59.59 -10.51 53.56
CA ALA A 447 59.43 -11.07 54.89
C ALA A 447 58.27 -12.09 54.89
N ASN A 448 58.62 -13.33 54.52
CA ASN A 448 57.89 -14.51 54.99
C ASN A 448 58.24 -14.70 56.46
N LEU A 449 57.29 -14.49 57.38
CA LEU A 449 57.19 -15.12 58.71
C LEU A 449 56.01 -14.51 59.49
N LEU A 450 54.92 -15.28 59.67
CA LEU A 450 54.24 -15.55 60.95
C LEU A 450 52.80 -16.06 60.71
N HIS A 451 52.68 -17.39 60.74
CA HIS A 451 51.43 -18.12 60.94
C HIS A 451 51.08 -18.08 62.44
N ASN A 452 49.88 -17.58 62.79
CA ASN A 452 49.02 -18.00 63.91
C ASN A 452 48.02 -16.94 64.43
N HIS A 453 47.47 -16.05 63.57
CA HIS A 453 46.35 -15.17 63.95
C HIS A 453 45.27 -15.18 62.87
N LYS A 454 44.00 -15.39 63.27
CA LYS A 454 42.83 -15.41 62.35
C LYS A 454 42.63 -14.03 61.73
N LEU A 455 42.56 -13.95 60.39
CA LEU A 455 42.37 -12.68 59.68
C LEU A 455 40.90 -12.23 59.68
N PHE A 456 39.97 -13.15 59.42
CA PHE A 456 38.53 -12.93 59.54
C PHE A 456 38.03 -13.44 60.89
N ASN A 457 37.06 -12.73 61.48
CA ASN A 457 36.50 -13.06 62.81
C ASN A 457 37.50 -13.03 63.98
N GLY A 458 38.61 -12.29 63.82
CA GLY A 458 39.57 -12.01 64.89
C GLY A 458 39.60 -10.53 65.28
N ASP A 459 40.40 -10.22 66.30
CA ASP A 459 40.69 -8.85 66.72
C ASP A 459 41.74 -8.18 65.80
N MET A 460 41.34 -7.07 65.18
CA MET A 460 42.18 -6.33 64.22
C MET A 460 43.46 -5.78 64.85
N LEU A 461 43.38 -5.30 66.10
CA LEU A 461 44.53 -4.75 66.81
C LEU A 461 45.60 -5.82 67.04
N SER A 462 45.17 -6.99 67.51
CA SER A 462 46.03 -8.16 67.69
C SER A 462 46.67 -8.59 66.37
N PHE A 463 45.92 -8.57 65.26
CA PHE A 463 46.46 -8.89 63.92
C PHE A 463 47.49 -7.86 63.43
N ILE A 464 47.23 -6.57 63.56
CA ILE A 464 48.16 -5.50 63.16
C ILE A 464 49.45 -5.56 63.99
N GLN A 465 49.35 -5.80 65.29
CA GLN A 465 50.52 -5.95 66.17
C GLN A 465 51.36 -7.18 65.82
N ALA A 466 50.73 -8.31 65.47
CA ALA A 466 51.43 -9.55 65.14
C ALA A 466 52.03 -9.56 63.72
N SER A 467 51.34 -8.96 62.74
CA SER A 467 51.76 -8.93 61.33
C SER A 467 52.70 -7.78 60.99
N GLY A 468 52.69 -6.70 61.79
CA GLY A 468 53.41 -5.45 61.48
C GLY A 468 52.80 -4.66 60.31
N GLN A 469 51.68 -5.12 59.73
CA GLN A 469 50.99 -4.43 58.66
C GLN A 469 50.09 -3.33 59.23
N GLN A 470 50.35 -2.07 58.89
CA GLN A 470 49.52 -0.95 59.36
C GLN A 470 48.11 -0.96 58.76
N ILE A 471 47.94 -1.57 57.59
CA ILE A 471 46.64 -1.87 56.97
C ILE A 471 46.62 -3.37 56.64
N PRO A 472 45.60 -4.14 57.05
CA PRO A 472 45.49 -5.55 56.71
C PRO A 472 45.49 -5.78 55.19
N VAL A 473 46.26 -6.75 54.71
CA VAL A 473 46.42 -7.05 53.27
C VAL A 473 45.09 -7.23 52.52
N VAL A 474 44.07 -7.81 53.17
CA VAL A 474 42.72 -7.96 52.58
C VAL A 474 42.05 -6.62 52.31
N VAL A 475 42.23 -5.62 53.18
CA VAL A 475 41.68 -4.27 53.01
C VAL A 475 42.46 -3.55 51.91
N GLU A 476 43.79 -3.57 51.98
CA GLU A 476 44.66 -2.90 51.02
C GLU A 476 44.46 -3.45 49.59
N SER A 477 44.51 -4.78 49.42
CA SER A 477 44.45 -5.41 48.11
C SER A 477 43.05 -5.33 47.47
N CYS A 478 41.97 -5.49 48.26
CA CYS A 478 40.61 -5.30 47.73
C CYS A 478 40.38 -3.84 47.30
N ILE A 479 40.80 -2.87 48.11
CA ILE A 479 40.68 -1.44 47.76
C ILE A 479 41.51 -1.12 46.51
N ARG A 480 42.75 -1.60 46.42
CA ARG A 480 43.60 -1.44 45.24
C ARG A 480 42.94 -2.01 43.99
N PHE A 481 42.43 -3.24 44.07
CA PHE A 481 41.78 -3.92 42.94
C PHE A 481 40.53 -3.18 42.45
N ILE A 482 39.68 -2.70 43.38
CA ILE A 482 38.47 -1.95 43.03
C ILE A 482 38.82 -0.54 42.53
N ASN A 483 39.86 0.11 43.07
CA ASN A 483 40.32 1.41 42.58
C ASN A 483 40.82 1.31 41.12
N LEU A 484 41.54 0.25 40.77
CA LEU A 484 42.08 0.04 39.43
C LEU A 484 41.01 -0.33 38.40
N ASN A 485 40.03 -1.16 38.79
CA ASN A 485 39.15 -1.83 37.84
C ASN A 485 37.66 -1.52 38.01
N GLY A 486 37.25 -0.98 39.16
CA GLY A 486 35.85 -0.97 39.62
C GLY A 486 35.19 0.39 39.80
N LEU A 487 35.90 1.52 39.62
CA LEU A 487 35.33 2.87 39.87
C LEU A 487 34.13 3.20 38.99
N HIS A 488 34.04 2.62 37.79
CA HIS A 488 32.94 2.84 36.83
C HIS A 488 31.94 1.66 36.80
N HIS A 489 32.09 0.68 37.68
CA HIS A 489 31.23 -0.51 37.71
C HIS A 489 29.87 -0.19 38.35
N GLU A 490 28.79 -0.32 37.57
CA GLU A 490 27.45 0.05 38.02
C GLU A 490 27.03 -0.75 39.26
N GLY A 491 26.70 -0.05 40.34
CA GLY A 491 26.23 -0.67 41.58
C GLY A 491 27.29 -1.41 42.39
N ILE A 492 28.59 -1.09 42.21
CA ILE A 492 29.68 -1.65 43.04
C ILE A 492 29.35 -1.56 44.54
N PHE A 493 29.55 -2.64 45.29
CA PHE A 493 29.08 -2.87 46.68
C PHE A 493 27.57 -3.10 46.89
N ARG A 494 26.70 -2.70 45.97
CA ARG A 494 25.24 -2.95 46.05
C ARG A 494 24.87 -4.31 45.47
N VAL A 495 25.44 -4.67 44.32
CA VAL A 495 25.21 -5.98 43.68
C VAL A 495 25.97 -7.06 44.45
N PRO A 496 25.34 -8.21 44.79
CA PRO A 496 26.04 -9.31 45.46
C PRO A 496 26.87 -10.12 44.46
N GLY A 497 28.15 -10.34 44.78
CA GLY A 497 29.03 -11.24 44.03
C GLY A 497 28.73 -12.73 44.25
N SER A 498 29.43 -13.58 43.51
CA SER A 498 29.32 -15.03 43.62
C SER A 498 29.74 -15.50 45.01
N GLN A 499 28.82 -16.12 45.75
CA GLN A 499 29.09 -16.53 47.13
C GLN A 499 30.20 -17.59 47.23
N MET A 500 30.36 -18.41 46.19
CA MET A 500 31.46 -19.36 46.08
C MET A 500 32.80 -18.65 45.93
N GLU A 501 32.88 -17.60 45.09
CA GLU A 501 34.11 -16.84 44.87
C GLU A 501 34.49 -15.99 46.09
N VAL A 502 33.51 -15.36 46.75
CA VAL A 502 33.72 -14.64 48.01
C VAL A 502 34.35 -15.55 49.07
N ASN A 503 33.84 -16.78 49.21
CA ASN A 503 34.41 -17.75 50.15
C ASN A 503 35.81 -18.21 49.74
N ASN A 504 36.06 -18.45 48.45
CA ASN A 504 37.38 -18.85 47.95
C ASN A 504 38.43 -17.76 48.18
N LEU A 505 38.09 -16.49 47.92
CA LEU A 505 38.96 -15.34 48.17
C LEU A 505 39.22 -15.15 49.68
N ARG A 506 38.19 -15.27 50.52
CA ARG A 506 38.34 -15.26 51.98
C ARG A 506 39.34 -16.32 52.45
N ASP A 507 39.18 -17.55 51.99
CA ASP A 507 40.03 -18.67 52.40
C ASP A 507 41.47 -18.51 51.90
N ALA A 508 41.70 -17.86 50.76
CA ALA A 508 43.04 -17.52 50.28
C ALA A 508 43.72 -16.48 51.18
N PHE A 509 43.01 -15.40 51.53
CA PHE A 509 43.52 -14.40 52.46
C PHE A 509 43.81 -14.98 53.87
N GLU A 510 42.96 -15.89 54.37
CA GLU A 510 43.21 -16.61 55.65
C GLU A 510 44.48 -17.49 55.61
N ARG A 511 44.85 -18.03 54.45
CA ARG A 511 46.11 -18.78 54.27
C ARG A 511 47.34 -17.88 54.21
N GLY A 512 47.15 -16.55 54.19
CA GLY A 512 48.22 -15.56 54.02
C GLY A 512 48.61 -15.29 52.57
N GLU A 513 47.79 -15.72 51.60
CA GLU A 513 47.97 -15.44 50.16
C GLU A 513 47.30 -14.09 49.81
N ASP A 514 47.85 -13.34 48.84
CA ASP A 514 47.12 -12.24 48.18
C ASP A 514 46.63 -12.71 46.80
N PRO A 515 45.38 -13.22 46.69
CA PRO A 515 44.86 -13.70 45.41
C PRO A 515 44.73 -12.58 44.36
N LEU A 516 44.63 -11.32 44.78
CA LEU A 516 44.37 -10.18 43.89
C LEU A 516 45.64 -9.55 43.30
N ALA A 517 46.83 -10.11 43.58
CA ALA A 517 48.09 -9.63 43.04
C ALA A 517 48.25 -9.89 41.53
N GLU A 518 47.75 -11.01 41.00
CA GLU A 518 48.08 -11.48 39.64
C GLU A 518 46.87 -11.94 38.79
N ARG A 519 45.67 -12.13 39.37
CA ARG A 519 44.51 -12.72 38.69
C ARG A 519 43.33 -11.77 38.56
N TRP A 520 42.59 -11.90 37.47
CA TRP A 520 41.33 -11.20 37.24
C TRP A 520 40.19 -11.92 37.98
N TYR A 521 39.49 -11.20 38.86
CA TYR A 521 38.31 -11.66 39.60
C TYR A 521 37.12 -10.75 39.31
N ASP A 522 35.92 -11.29 39.52
CA ASP A 522 34.68 -10.54 39.49
C ASP A 522 34.67 -9.42 40.56
N LEU A 523 34.29 -8.21 40.14
CA LEU A 523 34.35 -7.00 40.97
C LEU A 523 33.35 -7.05 42.14
N ASP A 524 32.16 -7.60 41.91
CA ASP A 524 31.13 -7.73 42.93
C ASP A 524 31.53 -8.75 44.01
N SER A 525 32.29 -9.78 43.63
CA SER A 525 32.86 -10.78 44.54
C SER A 525 34.00 -10.18 45.39
N VAL A 526 34.90 -9.39 44.81
CA VAL A 526 35.94 -8.67 45.57
C VAL A 526 35.32 -7.63 46.52
N ALA A 527 34.32 -6.88 46.06
CA ALA A 527 33.54 -5.96 46.90
C ALA A 527 32.82 -6.69 48.04
N GLY A 528 32.35 -7.92 47.79
CA GLY A 528 31.78 -8.82 48.79
C GLY A 528 32.77 -9.20 49.89
N VAL A 529 34.01 -9.55 49.53
CA VAL A 529 35.08 -9.94 50.47
C VAL A 529 35.47 -8.77 51.38
N LEU A 530 35.63 -7.56 50.82
CA LEU A 530 35.96 -6.36 51.60
C LEU A 530 34.89 -6.07 52.67
N LYS A 531 33.60 -6.15 52.30
CA LYS A 531 32.49 -5.99 53.26
C LYS A 531 32.48 -7.12 54.30
N LEU A 532 32.74 -8.35 53.86
CA LEU A 532 32.77 -9.52 54.73
C LEU A 532 33.85 -9.41 55.81
N TYR A 533 35.02 -8.84 55.47
CA TYR A 533 36.10 -8.60 56.43
C TYR A 533 35.64 -7.72 57.59
N PHE A 534 35.15 -6.50 57.30
CA PHE A 534 34.70 -5.58 58.34
C PHE A 534 33.51 -6.11 59.13
N ARG A 535 32.56 -6.78 58.45
CA ARG A 535 31.42 -7.41 59.12
C ARG A 535 31.86 -8.52 60.07
N GLY A 536 32.95 -9.22 59.78
CA GLY A 536 33.44 -10.36 60.54
C GLY A 536 34.22 -10.01 61.80
N LEU A 537 34.82 -8.82 61.90
CA LEU A 537 35.73 -8.45 63.00
C LEU A 537 35.18 -8.76 64.41
N GLU A 538 36.02 -9.22 65.33
CA GLU A 538 35.59 -9.48 66.71
C GLU A 538 35.03 -8.21 67.35
N ASN A 539 35.78 -7.12 67.27
CA ASN A 539 35.35 -5.76 67.59
C ASN A 539 34.99 -5.01 66.29
N PRO A 540 33.78 -4.43 66.16
CA PRO A 540 33.42 -3.64 64.97
C PRO A 540 34.35 -2.44 64.80
N LEU A 541 34.50 -1.96 63.56
CA LEU A 541 35.39 -0.85 63.25
C LEU A 541 35.02 0.43 64.03
N PHE A 542 33.73 0.65 64.28
CA PHE A 542 33.25 1.62 65.27
C PHE A 542 32.99 0.92 66.61
N PRO A 543 33.77 1.21 67.67
CA PRO A 543 33.57 0.61 68.99
C PRO A 543 32.18 0.86 69.58
N MET A 544 31.57 -0.19 70.11
CA MET A 544 30.20 -0.19 70.64
C MET A 544 29.96 0.88 71.70
N ASP A 545 30.96 1.13 72.55
CA ASP A 545 30.90 2.09 73.65
C ASP A 545 30.71 3.53 73.19
N SER A 546 31.08 3.83 71.93
CA SER A 546 31.00 5.16 71.32
C SER A 546 29.86 5.31 70.31
N THR A 547 29.15 4.24 69.97
CA THR A 547 28.08 4.24 68.94
C THR A 547 26.97 5.23 69.27
N SER A 548 26.48 5.25 70.51
CA SER A 548 25.40 6.18 70.93
C SER A 548 25.82 7.64 70.80
N GLN A 549 27.06 7.96 71.18
CA GLN A 549 27.62 9.31 71.08
C GLN A 549 27.83 9.75 69.63
N LEU A 550 28.31 8.85 68.76
CA LEU A 550 28.46 9.12 67.33
C LEU A 550 27.12 9.37 66.65
N LEU A 551 26.09 8.57 66.98
CA LEU A 551 24.74 8.74 66.42
C LEU A 551 24.09 10.06 66.86
N GLU A 552 24.32 10.51 68.10
CA GLU A 552 23.89 11.82 68.58
C GLU A 552 24.60 12.96 67.82
N HIS A 553 25.94 12.90 67.72
CA HIS A 553 26.71 13.92 67.01
C HIS A 553 26.39 13.96 65.51
N ALA A 554 26.02 12.83 64.89
CA ALA A 554 25.57 12.80 63.49
C ALA A 554 24.30 13.61 63.22
N GLN A 555 23.46 13.87 64.24
CA GLN A 555 22.23 14.67 64.12
C GLN A 555 22.47 16.19 64.20
N ILE A 556 23.71 16.63 64.47
CA ILE A 556 24.05 18.05 64.48
C ILE A 556 23.86 18.63 63.06
N LYS A 557 23.06 19.69 62.97
CA LYS A 557 22.71 20.33 61.68
C LYS A 557 23.87 21.08 61.04
N ASN A 558 24.73 21.68 61.85
CA ASN A 558 25.89 22.42 61.37
C ASN A 558 27.00 21.44 60.99
N GLU A 559 27.41 21.44 59.73
CA GLU A 559 28.37 20.48 59.18
C GLU A 559 29.77 20.61 59.77
N SER A 560 30.24 21.83 60.08
CA SER A 560 31.57 22.03 60.66
C SER A 560 31.60 21.62 62.14
N GLU A 561 30.53 21.91 62.87
CA GLU A 561 30.36 21.50 64.26
C GLU A 561 30.22 19.98 64.39
N ARG A 562 29.41 19.36 63.51
CA ARG A 562 29.29 17.90 63.41
C ARG A 562 30.64 17.23 63.18
N ALA A 563 31.42 17.72 62.21
CA ALA A 563 32.74 17.17 61.90
C ALA A 563 33.70 17.29 63.10
N ALA A 564 33.70 18.43 63.81
CA ALA A 564 34.54 18.64 64.98
C ALA A 564 34.18 17.70 66.15
N GLN A 565 32.87 17.49 66.42
CA GLN A 565 32.42 16.57 67.47
C GLN A 565 32.72 15.10 67.11
N LEU A 566 32.54 14.71 65.84
CA LEU A 566 32.93 13.38 65.36
C LEU A 566 34.44 13.16 65.43
N LYS A 567 35.26 14.16 65.09
CA LYS A 567 36.72 14.12 65.24
C LYS A 567 37.12 13.89 66.70
N SER A 568 36.51 14.61 67.64
CA SER A 568 36.77 14.45 69.08
C SER A 568 36.60 13.00 69.56
N VAL A 569 35.52 12.33 69.11
CA VAL A 569 35.26 10.92 69.46
C VAL A 569 36.25 9.98 68.77
N ILE A 570 36.48 10.14 67.46
CA ILE A 570 37.35 9.26 66.68
C ILE A 570 38.82 9.39 67.12
N SER A 571 39.26 10.57 67.54
CA SER A 571 40.60 10.80 68.10
C SER A 571 40.85 10.06 69.43
N SER A 572 39.81 9.52 70.08
CA SER A 572 39.97 8.66 71.27
C SER A 572 40.26 7.20 70.93
N TYR A 573 40.15 6.80 69.67
CA TYR A 573 40.39 5.42 69.24
C TYR A 573 41.88 5.09 69.14
N PRO A 574 42.26 3.81 69.20
CA PRO A 574 43.64 3.41 68.95
C PRO A 574 44.11 3.80 67.54
N ASP A 575 45.35 4.31 67.43
CA ASP A 575 45.95 4.75 66.16
C ASP A 575 45.78 3.74 65.01
N PRO A 576 45.96 2.41 65.19
CA PRO A 576 45.76 1.46 64.10
C PRO A 576 44.32 1.44 63.55
N VAL A 577 43.32 1.65 64.42
CA VAL A 577 41.91 1.73 64.00
C VAL A 577 41.69 3.01 63.20
N ILE A 578 42.22 4.13 63.68
CA ILE A 578 42.14 5.43 62.97
C ILE A 578 42.76 5.33 61.58
N ILE A 579 43.91 4.66 61.43
CA ILE A 579 44.60 4.48 60.14
C ILE A 579 43.72 3.70 59.16
N VAL A 580 43.14 2.57 59.58
CA VAL A 580 42.26 1.74 58.72
C VAL A 580 40.98 2.49 58.36
N MET A 581 40.37 3.22 59.31
CA MET A 581 39.19 4.04 59.05
C MET A 581 39.50 5.15 58.05
N ARG A 582 40.60 5.88 58.24
CA ARG A 582 41.04 6.95 57.33
C ARG A 582 41.24 6.43 55.91
N TYR A 583 41.86 5.26 55.77
CA TYR A 583 42.10 4.62 54.47
C TYR A 583 40.78 4.19 53.79
N LEU A 584 39.89 3.52 54.51
CA LEU A 584 38.59 3.06 53.99
C LEU A 584 37.70 4.24 53.57
N PHE A 585 37.55 5.26 54.41
CA PHE A 585 36.62 6.36 54.13
C PHE A 585 37.14 7.30 53.04
N ALA A 586 38.45 7.46 52.90
CA ALA A 586 39.04 8.15 51.74
C ALA A 586 38.75 7.40 50.42
N PHE A 587 38.84 6.06 50.42
CA PHE A 587 38.45 5.24 49.27
C PHE A 587 36.95 5.32 48.96
N LEU A 588 36.07 5.20 49.97
CA LEU A 588 34.62 5.30 49.76
C LEU A 588 34.21 6.69 49.24
N HIS A 589 34.88 7.74 49.71
CA HIS A 589 34.71 9.07 49.14
C HIS A 589 35.11 9.09 47.67
N HIS A 590 36.26 8.52 47.30
CA HIS A 590 36.71 8.42 45.91
C HIS A 590 35.70 7.68 45.01
N VAL A 591 35.17 6.53 45.44
CA VAL A 591 34.14 5.79 44.70
C VAL A 591 32.90 6.66 44.45
N SER A 592 32.49 7.46 45.43
CA SER A 592 31.33 8.34 45.31
C SER A 592 31.51 9.50 44.32
N GLN A 593 32.76 9.86 44.00
CA GLN A 593 33.07 10.88 42.99
C GLN A 593 32.73 10.43 41.56
N TYR A 594 32.58 9.12 41.32
CA TYR A 594 32.20 8.52 40.03
C TYR A 594 30.72 8.11 39.96
N SER A 595 29.88 8.74 40.80
CA SER A 595 28.48 8.31 41.00
C SER A 595 27.54 8.56 39.81
N ASP A 596 27.97 9.34 38.82
CA ASP A 596 27.33 9.51 37.52
C ASP A 596 27.54 8.31 36.59
N GLU A 597 28.66 7.58 36.74
CA GLU A 597 28.97 6.38 35.97
C GLU A 597 28.60 5.09 36.74
N ASN A 598 28.97 4.98 38.02
CA ASN A 598 28.75 3.77 38.82
C ASN A 598 27.41 3.73 39.58
N MET A 599 26.60 4.80 39.55
CA MET A 599 25.30 4.92 40.23
C MET A 599 25.35 4.82 41.78
N MET A 600 26.53 4.91 42.40
CA MET A 600 26.74 4.77 43.85
C MET A 600 27.01 6.13 44.52
N GLN A 601 25.93 6.85 44.85
CA GLN A 601 25.98 8.08 45.66
C GLN A 601 26.47 7.79 47.10
N PRO A 602 26.99 8.77 47.86
CA PRO A 602 27.47 8.57 49.24
C PRO A 602 26.47 7.88 50.18
N TYR A 603 25.17 8.15 50.00
CA TYR A 603 24.13 7.46 50.75
C TYR A 603 23.99 5.97 50.39
N ASN A 604 24.12 5.61 49.10
CA ASN A 604 24.06 4.22 48.64
C ASN A 604 25.23 3.40 49.22
N LEU A 605 26.42 3.98 49.26
CA LEU A 605 27.60 3.38 49.91
C LEU A 605 27.39 3.22 51.42
N ALA A 606 26.81 4.24 52.07
CA ALA A 606 26.49 4.18 53.49
C ALA A 606 25.47 3.07 53.83
N VAL A 607 24.48 2.83 52.97
CA VAL A 607 23.55 1.70 53.10
C VAL A 607 24.28 0.35 53.00
N CYS A 608 25.27 0.24 52.11
CA CYS A 608 26.01 -1.00 51.90
C CYS A 608 27.02 -1.29 53.02
N PHE A 609 27.71 -0.27 53.53
CA PHE A 609 28.76 -0.41 54.55
C PHE A 609 28.26 -0.23 55.98
N GLY A 610 27.18 0.52 56.22
CA GLY A 610 26.63 0.81 57.55
C GLY A 610 26.49 -0.43 58.43
N PRO A 611 25.80 -1.50 57.98
CA PRO A 611 25.64 -2.74 58.74
C PRO A 611 26.96 -3.51 58.98
N SER A 612 28.01 -3.24 58.18
CA SER A 612 29.31 -3.91 58.29
C SER A 612 30.29 -3.16 59.19
N LEU A 613 30.04 -1.87 59.47
CA LEU A 613 30.95 -1.00 60.23
C LEU A 613 30.46 -0.72 61.65
N VAL A 614 29.14 -0.63 61.86
CA VAL A 614 28.51 -0.29 63.14
C VAL A 614 27.57 -1.42 63.57
N ARG A 615 27.71 -1.91 64.81
CA ARG A 615 26.81 -2.89 65.42
C ARG A 615 25.97 -2.23 66.53
N GLY A 616 24.77 -2.74 66.78
CA GLY A 616 23.88 -2.32 67.87
C GLY A 616 24.07 -3.18 69.12
N ALA A 617 23.76 -2.65 70.30
CA ALA A 617 23.95 -3.36 71.58
C ALA A 617 23.06 -4.62 71.72
N GLN A 618 21.95 -4.70 70.97
CA GLN A 618 21.06 -5.86 70.81
C GLN A 618 20.70 -6.04 69.33
N ASP A 619 20.39 -7.27 68.88
CA ASP A 619 20.03 -7.57 67.48
C ASP A 619 18.77 -6.81 67.00
N GLU A 620 17.85 -6.43 67.90
CA GLU A 620 16.66 -5.64 67.58
C GLU A 620 16.95 -4.14 67.36
N ASP A 621 18.06 -3.60 67.89
CA ASP A 621 18.43 -2.18 67.75
C ASP A 621 19.03 -1.84 66.37
N VAL A 622 19.58 -2.84 65.68
CA VAL A 622 20.27 -2.63 64.38
C VAL A 622 19.28 -2.23 63.29
N VAL A 623 18.06 -2.79 63.31
CA VAL A 623 17.02 -2.48 62.30
C VAL A 623 16.40 -1.11 62.55
N THR A 624 16.21 -0.72 63.81
CA THR A 624 15.57 0.55 64.19
C THR A 624 16.51 1.75 64.04
N LEU A 625 17.81 1.57 64.30
CA LEU A 625 18.84 2.62 64.17
C LEU A 625 19.46 2.71 62.76
N GLN A 626 19.11 1.81 61.84
CA GLN A 626 19.69 1.74 60.49
C GLN A 626 19.65 3.09 59.73
N PRO A 627 18.56 3.89 59.74
CA PRO A 627 18.56 5.18 59.06
C PRO A 627 19.58 6.16 59.63
N GLN A 628 19.81 6.13 60.95
CA GLN A 628 20.76 7.00 61.65
C GLN A 628 22.20 6.54 61.41
N ILE A 629 22.44 5.22 61.38
CA ILE A 629 23.74 4.64 60.99
C ILE A 629 24.09 5.03 59.55
N ASN A 630 23.14 4.93 58.61
CA ASN A 630 23.36 5.34 57.22
C ASN A 630 23.64 6.85 57.11
N ALA A 631 22.98 7.67 57.93
CA ALA A 631 23.24 9.11 57.98
C ALA A 631 24.63 9.44 58.54
N LEU A 632 25.05 8.75 59.62
CA LEU A 632 26.39 8.86 60.21
C LEU A 632 27.47 8.49 59.18
N VAL A 633 27.39 7.29 58.58
CA VAL A 633 28.37 6.81 57.60
C VAL A 633 28.42 7.71 56.37
N LYS A 634 27.27 8.19 55.87
CA LYS A 634 27.23 9.19 54.78
C LYS A 634 27.97 10.47 55.18
N GLY A 635 27.73 10.99 56.38
CA GLY A 635 28.40 12.20 56.89
C GLY A 635 29.91 12.03 56.95
N ILE A 636 30.38 10.86 57.42
CA ILE A 636 31.81 10.53 57.47
C ILE A 636 32.41 10.41 56.07
N ILE A 637 31.72 9.78 55.10
CA ILE A 637 32.19 9.69 53.70
C ILE A 637 32.35 11.10 53.09
N LEU A 638 31.42 12.01 53.36
CA LEU A 638 31.45 13.37 52.79
C LEU A 638 32.53 14.26 53.43
N GLN A 639 32.80 14.10 54.73
CA GLN A 639 33.67 15.00 55.50
C GLN A 639 34.91 14.28 56.06
N HIS A 640 35.38 13.22 55.40
CA HIS A 640 36.44 12.36 55.93
C HIS A 640 37.74 13.13 56.25
N GLU A 641 38.11 14.13 55.43
CA GLU A 641 39.31 14.95 55.64
C GLU A 641 39.23 15.81 56.92
N SER A 642 38.03 16.27 57.28
CA SER A 642 37.80 17.10 58.48
C SER A 642 37.63 16.27 59.75
N ILE A 643 37.23 15.00 59.62
CA ILE A 643 36.89 14.10 60.73
C ILE A 643 38.10 13.27 61.18
N PHE A 644 38.87 12.71 60.26
CA PHE A 644 40.02 11.87 60.61
C PHE A 644 41.29 12.70 60.81
N PRO A 645 42.10 12.40 61.85
CA PRO A 645 43.43 12.99 62.03
C PRO A 645 44.31 12.86 60.77
N GLY A 646 44.98 13.96 60.39
CA GLY A 646 45.91 14.00 59.27
C GLY A 646 47.20 13.22 59.54
N GLN A 647 48.10 13.16 58.56
CA GLN A 647 49.37 12.43 58.65
C GLN A 647 50.33 13.05 59.70
N ASP A 648 50.17 14.33 59.99
CA ASP A 648 50.92 15.06 61.02
C ASP A 648 50.50 14.69 62.46
N GLU A 649 49.24 14.23 62.64
CA GLU A 649 48.67 13.84 63.94
C GLU A 649 48.82 12.32 64.19
N VAL A 650 48.51 11.49 63.19
CA VAL A 650 48.63 10.02 63.25
C VAL A 650 49.35 9.51 62.01
N GLN A 651 50.61 9.10 62.17
CA GLN A 651 51.43 8.58 61.08
C GLN A 651 50.91 7.21 60.61
N GLY A 652 50.82 7.02 59.29
CA GLY A 652 50.47 5.74 58.68
C GLY A 652 50.20 5.88 57.18
N PRO A 653 49.88 4.77 56.48
CA PRO A 653 49.54 4.81 55.07
C PRO A 653 48.29 5.68 54.82
N VAL A 654 48.28 6.37 53.68
CA VAL A 654 47.17 7.21 53.22
C VAL A 654 46.71 6.66 51.88
N TYR A 655 45.41 6.68 51.65
CA TYR A 655 44.83 6.21 50.40
C TYR A 655 45.21 7.15 49.24
N GLU A 656 45.78 6.58 48.17
CA GLU A 656 46.14 7.30 46.95
C GLU A 656 45.10 7.05 45.84
N LYS A 657 44.62 8.13 45.20
CA LYS A 657 43.60 8.03 44.15
C LYS A 657 44.13 7.38 42.87
N CYS A 658 45.41 7.56 42.56
CA CYS A 658 46.05 7.02 41.35
C CYS A 658 47.01 5.89 41.72
N MET A 659 46.59 4.64 41.51
CA MET A 659 47.49 3.48 41.63
C MET A 659 48.04 3.17 40.23
N THR A 660 49.31 3.47 39.95
CA THR A 660 49.94 3.01 38.69
C THR A 660 50.30 1.53 38.81
N LEU A 661 49.84 0.70 37.87
CA LEU A 661 50.26 -0.70 37.76
C LEU A 661 51.77 -0.76 37.44
N GLU A 662 52.55 -1.41 38.30
CA GLU A 662 53.96 -1.73 38.03
C GLU A 662 54.03 -2.73 36.86
N GLN A 663 54.79 -2.39 35.82
CA GLN A 663 55.14 -3.28 34.71
C GLN A 663 56.35 -4.11 35.10
N ASP A 664 56.17 -5.42 35.25
CA ASP A 664 57.31 -6.35 35.29
C ASP A 664 57.80 -6.67 33.86
N ASP A 665 59.06 -6.32 33.63
CA ASP A 665 59.86 -6.68 32.45
C ASP A 665 60.24 -8.17 32.49
N TRP A 666 59.88 -8.92 31.43
CA TRP A 666 60.65 -10.10 31.01
C TRP A 666 61.06 -9.92 29.55
N TYR A 667 62.32 -9.55 29.34
CA TYR A 667 62.99 -9.64 28.04
C TYR A 667 63.43 -11.09 27.78
N GLY A 668 63.08 -11.60 26.61
CA GLY A 668 63.80 -12.64 25.90
C GLY A 668 63.98 -12.20 24.46
N GLU A 669 65.18 -11.68 24.14
CA GLU A 669 65.65 -11.39 22.77
C GLU A 669 65.53 -12.62 21.87
N GLU A 670 65.02 -12.45 20.65
CA GLU A 670 65.72 -12.95 19.46
C GLU A 670 65.75 -11.85 18.40
N ARG A 671 66.99 -11.51 18.01
CA ARG A 671 67.36 -10.52 17.00
C ARG A 671 67.14 -11.10 15.60
N PHE A 672 66.68 -10.27 14.67
CA PHE A 672 67.31 -10.08 13.36
C PHE A 672 66.91 -8.70 12.82
N ASP A 673 67.91 -7.93 12.41
CA ASP A 673 67.87 -6.55 11.89
C ASP A 673 68.86 -6.53 10.69
N PRO A 674 68.97 -5.48 9.85
CA PRO A 674 67.98 -4.79 9.02
C PRO A 674 68.48 -4.56 7.56
N GLN A 675 67.58 -4.11 6.66
CA GLN A 675 67.83 -3.07 5.63
C GLN A 675 66.50 -2.71 4.94
N ILE A 676 65.85 -1.58 5.25
CA ILE A 676 66.03 -0.16 4.84
C ILE A 676 65.37 0.23 3.48
N ASP A 677 64.46 1.21 3.63
CA ASP A 677 63.96 2.30 2.74
C ASP A 677 62.45 2.19 2.42
N ALA A 678 61.51 3.05 2.88
CA ALA A 678 61.37 4.52 3.10
C ALA A 678 60.35 5.14 2.11
N CYS A 679 59.59 6.14 2.62
CA CYS A 679 58.58 7.04 1.99
C CYS A 679 57.12 6.54 1.98
N THR A 680 56.17 6.96 2.84
CA THR A 680 55.65 8.28 3.35
C THR A 680 54.45 8.83 2.55
N CYS A 681 53.29 8.77 3.23
CA CYS A 681 52.13 9.69 3.37
C CYS A 681 51.85 10.83 2.37
N HIS A 682 50.56 11.05 2.00
CA HIS A 682 49.71 12.08 2.64
C HIS A 682 48.26 12.11 2.09
N LEU A 683 47.29 12.10 3.00
CA LEU A 683 45.96 12.70 2.86
C LEU A 683 45.93 13.91 3.82
N CYS A 684 45.33 15.01 3.40
CA CYS A 684 44.86 16.09 4.29
C CYS A 684 43.49 16.56 3.80
N LEU A 685 42.50 16.44 4.70
CA LEU A 685 41.24 17.17 4.70
C LEU A 685 41.46 18.47 5.48
N THR A 686 40.85 19.57 5.03
CA THR A 686 40.59 20.75 5.86
C THR A 686 39.11 21.12 5.75
N ASP A 687 38.53 21.39 6.92
CA ASP A 687 37.22 21.97 7.21
C ASP A 687 36.95 23.30 6.50
N ASP A 688 35.68 23.60 6.22
CA ASP A 688 34.96 24.67 6.95
C ASP A 688 33.53 24.87 6.42
N MET A 689 32.58 25.01 7.35
CA MET A 689 31.16 25.27 7.12
C MET A 689 30.70 26.40 8.05
N MET A 690 29.86 27.31 7.52
CA MET A 690 29.03 28.38 8.16
C MET A 690 29.62 29.81 8.09
N GLU A 691 28.89 30.88 7.74
CA GLU A 691 27.51 31.23 8.13
C GLU A 691 26.87 32.39 7.30
N LEU A 692 25.54 32.51 7.43
CA LEU A 692 24.66 33.72 7.33
C LEU A 692 23.89 34.14 6.04
N LYS A 693 22.60 33.75 6.03
CA LYS A 693 21.32 34.51 5.92
C LYS A 693 21.14 35.77 5.02
N ASN A 694 20.04 35.69 4.26
CA ASN A 694 19.02 36.70 3.84
C ASN A 694 19.31 37.68 2.68
N ILE A 695 18.53 37.59 1.59
CA ILE A 695 17.46 38.53 1.17
C ILE A 695 16.85 38.10 -0.20
N LEU A 696 15.56 38.37 -0.31
CA LEU A 696 14.58 38.05 -1.35
C LEU A 696 14.63 38.99 -2.59
N VAL A 697 14.06 38.51 -3.71
CA VAL A 697 13.40 39.22 -4.84
C VAL A 697 14.18 39.33 -6.18
N CYS A 698 13.67 38.54 -7.14
CA CYS A 698 13.40 38.74 -8.57
C CYS A 698 14.38 39.49 -9.50
N PHE A 699 14.71 38.82 -10.61
CA PHE A 699 14.40 39.12 -12.04
C PHE A 699 15.51 38.41 -12.85
N ALA A 700 15.22 37.32 -13.56
CA ALA A 700 14.60 37.25 -14.89
C ALA A 700 15.65 36.96 -15.96
N THR A 701 15.25 36.13 -16.95
CA THR A 701 15.80 36.01 -18.31
C THR A 701 17.23 35.47 -18.40
N ASP A 702 17.65 34.62 -19.32
CA ASP A 702 17.13 34.12 -20.59
C ASP A 702 18.14 33.00 -20.97
N LEU A 703 17.67 31.84 -21.46
CA LEU A 703 17.66 31.51 -22.89
C LEU A 703 18.94 30.76 -23.36
N GLU A 704 18.65 29.59 -23.92
CA GLU A 704 19.26 29.01 -25.13
C GLU A 704 20.52 28.13 -25.11
N THR A 705 20.32 26.98 -25.78
CA THR A 705 21.23 26.19 -26.62
C THR A 705 22.35 25.42 -25.92
N GLY A 706 22.55 24.12 -26.13
CA GLY A 706 22.09 23.21 -27.19
C GLY A 706 23.28 22.43 -27.73
N SER A 707 23.05 21.15 -28.08
CA SER A 707 23.88 20.33 -28.99
C SER A 707 25.18 19.76 -28.38
N SER A 708 25.64 18.52 -28.61
CA SER A 708 25.19 17.37 -29.39
C SER A 708 26.20 16.21 -29.18
N ALA A 709 25.72 14.98 -29.34
CA ALA A 709 26.34 13.76 -29.90
C ALA A 709 27.77 13.34 -29.50
N ASP A 710 27.95 12.05 -29.17
CA ASP A 710 28.29 10.99 -30.14
C ASP A 710 28.41 9.63 -29.39
N ASN A 711 27.62 8.61 -29.76
CA ASN A 711 27.94 7.51 -30.68
C ASN A 711 28.81 6.36 -30.13
N ARG A 712 28.24 5.15 -30.29
CA ARG A 712 28.89 3.88 -30.70
C ARG A 712 29.78 3.19 -29.64
N THR A 713 29.77 1.87 -29.43
CA THR A 713 29.37 0.70 -30.25
C THR A 713 29.60 -0.57 -29.43
N ARG A 714 29.13 -1.71 -29.98
CA ARG A 714 29.51 -3.14 -29.75
C ARG A 714 28.65 -3.88 -28.71
N ASN A 715 28.12 -5.08 -28.95
CA ASN A 715 28.31 -6.07 -30.01
C ASN A 715 27.12 -7.04 -30.10
N ARG A 716 26.77 -7.40 -31.34
CA ARG A 716 26.03 -8.61 -31.79
C ARG A 716 26.96 -9.86 -31.62
N PRO A 717 26.50 -11.15 -31.71
CA PRO A 717 25.72 -11.65 -32.86
C PRO A 717 24.78 -12.88 -32.72
N ARG A 718 23.85 -12.92 -33.69
CA ARG A 718 23.32 -14.03 -34.53
C ARG A 718 22.86 -15.38 -33.93
N ALA A 719 21.64 -15.75 -34.34
CA ALA A 719 21.30 -17.10 -34.80
C ALA A 719 20.36 -17.00 -36.03
N ASN A 720 20.54 -17.89 -37.01
CA ASN A 720 19.72 -17.97 -38.23
C ASN A 720 19.50 -19.45 -38.62
N SER A 721 18.23 -19.84 -38.79
CA SER A 721 17.66 -20.95 -39.59
C SER A 721 18.04 -22.40 -39.24
N SER A 722 17.24 -23.45 -39.44
CA SER A 722 16.15 -23.70 -40.40
C SER A 722 15.41 -25.02 -40.09
N GLY A 723 14.13 -25.10 -40.48
CA GLY A 723 13.47 -26.32 -41.01
C GLY A 723 12.50 -27.05 -40.07
N CYS A 724 11.37 -27.65 -40.48
CA CYS A 724 10.30 -27.50 -41.50
C CYS A 724 9.35 -28.73 -41.31
N MET A 725 8.10 -28.63 -41.79
CA MET A 725 7.06 -29.67 -41.99
C MET A 725 6.13 -29.95 -40.79
N ASP A 726 4.80 -30.10 -40.89
CA ASP A 726 3.76 -29.69 -41.85
C ASP A 726 2.40 -30.17 -41.25
N HIS A 727 1.32 -29.39 -41.41
CA HIS A 727 -0.05 -29.82 -41.78
C HIS A 727 -1.23 -28.94 -41.29
N SER A 728 -1.94 -28.39 -42.29
CA SER A 728 -3.42 -28.23 -42.42
C SER A 728 -4.09 -26.99 -41.78
N ARG A 729 -4.40 -25.92 -42.56
CA ARG A 729 -5.67 -25.63 -43.32
C ARG A 729 -6.89 -25.35 -42.40
N LEU A 730 -7.67 -24.26 -42.47
CA LEU A 730 -8.11 -23.38 -43.58
C LEU A 730 -8.72 -22.04 -43.05
N ALA A 731 -8.43 -20.95 -43.77
CA ALA A 731 -9.27 -19.82 -44.24
C ALA A 731 -10.15 -18.98 -43.27
N ALA A 732 -10.40 -17.68 -43.47
CA ALA A 732 -9.79 -16.52 -44.15
C ALA A 732 -10.79 -15.36 -43.92
N GLY A 733 -10.32 -14.19 -43.46
CA GLY A 733 -11.10 -12.94 -43.48
C GLY A 733 -10.71 -12.06 -44.69
N PRO A 734 -11.48 -11.01 -45.04
CA PRO A 734 -11.06 -10.05 -46.05
C PRO A 734 -10.61 -8.70 -45.47
N ALA A 735 -9.58 -8.18 -46.12
CA ALA A 735 -8.95 -6.89 -45.94
C ALA A 735 -9.66 -5.77 -46.71
N GLY A 736 -9.43 -4.53 -46.28
CA GLY A 736 -9.76 -3.31 -47.02
C GLY A 736 -8.76 -2.98 -48.14
N GLY A 737 -9.23 -2.21 -49.11
CA GLY A 737 -8.42 -1.60 -50.16
C GLY A 737 -9.22 -0.50 -50.86
N GLY A 738 -8.78 0.74 -50.69
CA GLY A 738 -9.31 1.91 -51.38
C GLY A 738 -8.54 2.20 -52.68
N LEU A 739 -9.25 2.73 -53.67
CA LEU A 739 -8.71 3.37 -54.87
C LEU A 739 -9.57 4.60 -55.18
N THR A 740 -8.90 5.73 -55.38
CA THR A 740 -9.48 7.05 -55.68
C THR A 740 -9.14 7.46 -57.11
N SER A 741 -10.11 8.10 -57.78
CA SER A 741 -10.02 8.90 -59.02
C SER A 741 -11.39 9.59 -59.15
N GLY A 742 -11.60 10.87 -59.44
CA GLY A 742 -10.76 11.98 -59.85
C GLY A 742 -11.61 12.98 -60.66
N GLY A 743 -11.98 14.12 -60.06
CA GLY A 743 -12.44 15.38 -60.71
C GLY A 743 -13.91 15.51 -61.13
N LYS A 744 -14.55 16.69 -61.23
CA LYS A 744 -14.29 18.11 -60.83
C LYS A 744 -15.54 18.92 -61.26
N LEU A 745 -15.75 20.10 -60.63
CA LEU A 745 -16.55 21.30 -61.01
C LEU A 745 -17.70 21.63 -60.02
N MET A 746 -18.02 22.88 -59.65
CA MET A 746 -17.31 24.14 -59.38
C MET A 746 -18.37 25.17 -58.85
N LEU A 747 -17.90 26.28 -58.23
CA LEU A 747 -18.53 27.61 -57.96
C LEU A 747 -18.72 27.93 -56.46
N GLN A 748 -17.83 28.67 -55.79
CA GLN A 748 -17.44 30.11 -55.82
C GLN A 748 -18.29 31.04 -54.95
N PHE A 749 -17.62 31.63 -53.95
CA PHE A 749 -18.00 32.79 -53.13
C PHE A 749 -17.38 34.08 -53.69
N PRO A 750 -17.95 35.27 -53.42
CA PRO A 750 -17.24 36.54 -53.52
C PRO A 750 -16.83 37.14 -52.17
N VAL A 751 -15.76 37.94 -52.25
CA VAL A 751 -14.97 38.62 -51.21
C VAL A 751 -15.61 39.94 -50.77
N GLY A 752 -15.42 40.35 -49.51
CA GLY A 752 -15.95 41.59 -48.89
C GLY A 752 -15.14 42.87 -49.15
N PRO A 753 -15.29 43.90 -48.29
CA PRO A 753 -14.14 44.77 -47.98
C PRO A 753 -13.98 45.13 -46.49
N GLN A 754 -12.77 45.63 -46.19
CA GLN A 754 -12.13 45.93 -44.91
C GLN A 754 -12.66 47.19 -44.20
N CYS A 755 -12.48 47.26 -42.87
CA CYS A 755 -12.02 48.48 -42.17
C CYS A 755 -11.43 48.16 -40.78
N LYS A 756 -10.37 48.87 -40.42
CA LYS A 756 -9.48 48.71 -39.24
C LYS A 756 -9.75 49.87 -38.21
N PRO A 757 -9.04 49.99 -37.06
CA PRO A 757 -9.63 50.05 -35.71
C PRO A 757 -9.59 51.44 -35.03
N ARG A 758 -10.23 51.59 -33.85
CA ARG A 758 -9.95 52.69 -32.89
C ARG A 758 -9.81 52.19 -31.45
N ARG A 759 -8.84 52.81 -30.77
CA ARG A 759 -8.28 52.56 -29.43
C ARG A 759 -9.11 53.13 -28.27
N MET A 760 -8.97 52.46 -27.11
CA MET A 760 -8.82 52.92 -25.71
C MET A 760 -9.83 53.88 -25.06
N HIS A 761 -10.37 53.50 -23.88
CA HIS A 761 -9.89 53.94 -22.54
C HIS A 761 -10.70 53.29 -21.39
N SER A 762 -10.01 52.73 -20.40
CA SER A 762 -10.44 52.69 -18.98
C SER A 762 -9.73 53.87 -18.24
N PRO A 763 -9.89 54.13 -16.92
CA PRO A 763 -10.86 53.69 -15.90
C PRO A 763 -11.45 54.88 -15.07
N GLY A 764 -12.35 54.60 -14.12
CA GLY A 764 -12.75 55.59 -13.10
C GLY A 764 -13.35 54.94 -11.85
N TYR A 765 -12.52 54.82 -10.81
CA TYR A 765 -12.91 54.65 -9.40
C TYR A 765 -13.55 55.95 -8.87
N VAL A 766 -14.66 55.89 -8.09
CA VAL A 766 -14.88 56.69 -6.85
C VAL A 766 -15.87 55.97 -5.91
N TYR A 767 -15.53 56.09 -4.63
CA TYR A 767 -16.10 55.66 -3.35
C TYR A 767 -17.53 56.13 -2.98
N ARG A 768 -18.13 55.41 -2.01
CA ARG A 768 -19.11 55.77 -0.95
C ARG A 768 -20.44 56.43 -1.35
N GLU A 769 -21.55 55.76 -1.02
CA GLU A 769 -22.25 55.86 0.28
C GLU A 769 -22.99 54.54 0.58
#